data_AF-A0A976M697-F1
#
_entry.id   AF-A0A976M697-F1
#
_cell.length_a   1.000
_cell.length_b   1.000
_cell.length_c   1.000
_cell.angle_alpha   90.00
_cell.angle_beta   90.00
_cell.angle_gamma   90.00
#
_symmetry.space_group_name_H-M   'P 1'
#
loop_
_entity.id
_entity.type
_entity.pdbx_description
1 polymer ?
#
loop_
_entity_poly.entity_id
_entity_poly.type
_entity_poly.pdbx_seq_one_letter_code
_entity_poly.pdbx_strand_id
1 'polypeptide(L)'
;MYRPIFSRGNDVKTTSTKELYDKFSIFEVVKYEIEYPRLEESISQTTSSPHYDLYIHSGTQSNPGELIYSYYWPGGDENIIIKVDSYYYLSDNHLPLALVFTTDNKKFYSTYDKLLQGRNSRSVPGIPIEDRELCSKLFSDYRSSNKFKTLQLTLISESNEHVDTNERNIGMDNKFKKVIFTPNPKPGESRFLLKSNNLFTHSPEDGLKNEIDQSCLNKIKDKSPNAVIVYYTDSQNKPGNLAILIELLIDSGKIHIKRANTNPPAWIKRDVHYDYDGGLIDQLNIIKGEIESAITYKLEKNKNDETYDSERILVTNGQNHGSGYNIYTHQLRITGELPLLLYNDRQVDPVGNMEISDTDKLKTSDGDPLNQISTYVLSNNDKEHLLIKLTKEDGTNYYLYRYSKDGSQWRQVGLDCLTHAGINVEDLTGTSLSQYLDAVMTGDSGRKLLECIKLQINSIFVILDKKLNYDHSDIEHLVADEKPTTQISDNSIDPKDETDRTNTCAKEGYTVYKHDLTQPVELAKQKLNTSQLYLKFYLNTRKIELHDNKLGTTKQTYLTYSDTNDLYVYFYGHKDPRPLLFCYGGSAYRPNSKEDYESKWVKDENIKKCVCQDNDGKDLLSALIRVVGFLNVVELKQTGDSTEGQKSGTEDPETEGKQVYPYSLQRFNSNDIIIKVTHKNKKCHRVYIHKPDGIDGLSEGYTLGDIKYDSGSTHDNGLKYQSSDPLSTVSAYYHVHDQHHEYPFLVILEFKVNTGSTYEYYKLKEKGKKVWIKMEERFDKDILKKLKSVENLEDGLYDLRTELGIKFDDKKNIMPLFRDDECKEGKINVAVIAGSAVGTAAVVGTGATVGVIVSKNLAAGAAAAAATTIAL
;
A
#
# COMPACT_ATOMS: atom_id res chain seq x y z
N MET A 1 11.06 -55.41 -8.87
CA MET A 1 11.27 -54.16 -9.64
C MET A 1 11.74 -54.58 -11.02
N TYR A 2 10.91 -54.37 -12.04
CA TYR A 2 11.10 -54.89 -13.40
C TYR A 2 12.37 -54.29 -14.02
N ARG A 3 13.37 -55.12 -14.23
CA ARG A 3 14.68 -54.77 -14.80
C ARG A 3 14.83 -55.61 -16.05
N PRO A 4 15.15 -55.05 -17.23
CA PRO A 4 15.37 -55.88 -18.36
C PRO A 4 16.45 -56.92 -18.04
N ILE A 5 16.11 -58.18 -18.25
CA ILE A 5 17.07 -59.27 -18.09
C ILE A 5 17.65 -59.52 -19.46
N PHE A 6 18.97 -59.63 -19.49
CA PHE A 6 19.72 -60.06 -20.64
C PHE A 6 20.01 -61.56 -20.49
N SER A 7 19.43 -62.44 -21.33
CA SER A 7 19.58 -63.90 -21.16
C SER A 7 19.82 -64.71 -22.45
N ARG A 8 20.96 -65.41 -22.47
CA ARG A 8 21.41 -66.64 -23.21
C ARG A 8 21.29 -66.78 -24.74
N GLY A 9 22.44 -67.04 -25.39
CA GLY A 9 22.94 -68.42 -25.68
C GLY A 9 24.05 -68.83 -24.67
N ASN A 10 24.34 -70.11 -24.46
CA ASN A 10 25.08 -70.67 -23.29
C ASN A 10 26.38 -69.92 -22.87
N ASP A 11 26.55 -69.73 -21.54
CA ASP A 11 27.76 -69.28 -20.81
C ASP A 11 28.13 -67.78 -20.78
N VAL A 12 27.21 -66.87 -21.08
CA VAL A 12 27.40 -65.41 -20.90
C VAL A 12 27.20 -64.99 -19.43
N LYS A 13 28.17 -64.28 -18.85
CA LYS A 13 28.08 -63.70 -17.49
C LYS A 13 27.68 -62.23 -17.59
N THR A 14 26.64 -61.83 -16.87
CA THR A 14 26.24 -60.43 -16.77
C THR A 14 26.45 -59.91 -15.35
N THR A 15 27.10 -58.75 -15.22
CA THR A 15 27.13 -58.00 -13.97
C THR A 15 26.31 -56.72 -14.16
N SER A 16 25.66 -56.26 -13.09
CA SER A 16 24.87 -55.02 -13.16
C SER A 16 25.14 -54.11 -11.98
N THR A 17 25.32 -52.83 -12.26
CA THR A 17 25.38 -51.77 -11.25
C THR A 17 24.25 -50.77 -11.49
N LYS A 18 23.88 -50.05 -10.43
CA LYS A 18 22.82 -49.04 -10.47
C LYS A 18 23.35 -47.78 -9.81
N GLU A 19 23.19 -46.64 -10.49
CA GLU A 19 23.65 -45.33 -10.03
C GLU A 19 22.73 -44.23 -10.58
N LEU A 20 22.84 -43.02 -10.02
CA LEU A 20 22.25 -41.84 -10.65
C LEU A 20 23.10 -41.41 -11.84
N TYR A 21 22.45 -40.93 -12.89
CA TYR A 21 23.16 -40.36 -14.01
C TYR A 21 23.75 -39.00 -13.61
N ASP A 22 25.06 -38.96 -13.40
CA ASP A 22 25.85 -37.81 -12.91
C ASP A 22 25.61 -36.50 -13.66
N LYS A 23 25.47 -36.58 -14.99
CA LYS A 23 25.17 -35.42 -15.84
C LYS A 23 23.75 -34.90 -15.66
N PHE A 24 22.83 -35.72 -15.15
CA PHE A 24 21.42 -35.36 -15.01
C PHE A 24 20.71 -36.24 -13.97
N SER A 25 20.73 -35.78 -12.71
CA SER A 25 20.33 -36.56 -11.53
C SER A 25 18.85 -36.95 -11.43
N ILE A 26 18.03 -36.59 -12.42
CA ILE A 26 16.62 -37.03 -12.53
C ILE A 26 16.47 -38.39 -13.25
N PHE A 27 17.57 -38.93 -13.80
CA PHE A 27 17.63 -40.27 -14.35
C PHE A 27 18.45 -41.22 -13.46
N GLU A 28 17.96 -42.45 -13.36
CA GLU A 28 18.68 -43.58 -12.83
C GLU A 28 19.20 -44.43 -13.99
N VAL A 29 20.46 -44.85 -13.94
CA VAL A 29 21.03 -45.75 -14.95
C VAL A 29 21.36 -47.09 -14.31
N VAL A 30 20.88 -48.16 -14.94
CA VAL A 30 21.31 -49.53 -14.64
C VAL A 30 22.26 -49.96 -15.74
N LYS A 31 23.54 -50.12 -15.38
CA LYS A 31 24.61 -50.50 -16.29
C LYS A 31 24.78 -52.00 -16.24
N TYR A 32 24.76 -52.64 -17.40
CA TYR A 32 24.95 -54.08 -17.55
C TYR A 32 26.22 -54.34 -18.34
N GLU A 33 27.18 -55.04 -17.77
CA GLU A 33 28.38 -55.51 -18.47
C GLU A 33 28.19 -56.97 -18.87
N ILE A 34 28.54 -57.29 -20.11
CA ILE A 34 28.28 -58.57 -20.76
C ILE A 34 29.63 -59.22 -21.09
N GLU A 35 29.94 -60.33 -20.43
CA GLU A 35 31.12 -61.15 -20.71
C GLU A 35 30.70 -62.38 -21.52
N TYR A 36 31.17 -62.46 -22.76
CA TYR A 36 30.98 -63.64 -23.61
C TYR A 36 32.09 -64.68 -23.36
N PRO A 37 31.77 -65.98 -23.32
CA PRO A 37 32.77 -67.04 -23.20
C PRO A 37 33.68 -67.05 -24.43
N ARG A 38 35.00 -67.07 -24.24
CA ARG A 38 35.95 -67.28 -25.34
C ARG A 38 35.83 -68.72 -25.82
N LEU A 39 35.52 -68.91 -27.11
CA LEU A 39 35.63 -70.22 -27.74
C LEU A 39 37.11 -70.61 -27.78
N GLU A 40 37.51 -71.57 -26.96
CA GLU A 40 38.79 -72.26 -27.16
C GLU A 40 38.72 -73.05 -28.47
N GLU A 41 39.78 -72.94 -29.27
CA GLU A 41 39.96 -73.60 -30.57
C GLU A 41 39.82 -75.12 -30.44
N SER A 42 38.64 -75.70 -30.68
CA SER A 42 38.48 -77.07 -31.22
C SER A 42 37.02 -77.56 -31.24
N ILE A 43 36.15 -77.01 -32.09
CA ILE A 43 35.04 -77.83 -32.61
C ILE A 43 34.92 -77.63 -34.12
N SER A 44 35.00 -78.77 -34.80
CA SER A 44 34.96 -78.97 -36.24
C SER A 44 33.72 -78.39 -36.91
N GLN A 45 33.93 -77.92 -38.13
CA GLN A 45 32.97 -77.49 -39.13
C GLN A 45 31.75 -78.42 -39.27
N THR A 46 30.66 -78.18 -38.55
CA THR A 46 29.27 -78.33 -39.03
C THR A 46 28.31 -77.56 -38.10
N THR A 47 27.73 -76.47 -38.63
CA THR A 47 26.48 -75.81 -38.19
C THR A 47 26.36 -75.31 -36.73
N SER A 48 27.01 -74.20 -36.37
CA SER A 48 26.41 -73.08 -35.60
C SER A 48 27.47 -72.01 -35.33
N SER A 49 27.17 -70.75 -35.67
CA SER A 49 28.02 -69.58 -35.42
C SER A 49 28.17 -69.34 -33.90
N PRO A 50 29.27 -68.72 -33.41
CA PRO A 50 29.37 -68.30 -32.01
C PRO A 50 28.17 -67.44 -31.62
N HIS A 51 27.39 -67.86 -30.63
CA HIS A 51 26.12 -67.24 -30.27
C HIS A 51 26.33 -65.97 -29.42
N TYR A 52 26.64 -64.84 -30.05
CA TYR A 52 26.59 -63.49 -29.45
C TYR A 52 25.16 -62.95 -29.33
N ASP A 53 24.22 -63.82 -28.98
CA ASP A 53 22.79 -63.49 -28.97
C ASP A 53 22.44 -62.77 -27.65
N LEU A 54 21.73 -61.65 -27.76
CA LEU A 54 21.28 -60.83 -26.63
C LEU A 54 19.76 -60.75 -26.63
N TYR A 55 19.14 -61.31 -25.60
CA TYR A 55 17.68 -61.27 -25.42
C TYR A 55 17.33 -60.36 -24.26
N ILE A 56 16.48 -59.37 -24.49
CA ILE A 56 16.00 -58.43 -23.49
C ILE A 56 14.59 -58.85 -23.07
N HIS A 57 14.39 -59.17 -21.80
CA HIS A 57 13.06 -59.52 -21.28
C HIS A 57 12.54 -58.47 -20.29
N SER A 58 11.23 -58.36 -20.08
CA SER A 58 10.63 -57.33 -19.20
C SER A 58 10.63 -57.64 -17.69
N GLY A 59 11.06 -58.83 -17.27
CA GLY A 59 10.87 -59.35 -15.92
C GLY A 59 11.98 -59.08 -14.89
N THR A 60 12.29 -60.07 -14.04
CA THR A 60 13.42 -60.10 -13.09
C THR A 60 14.16 -61.43 -13.20
N GLN A 61 15.41 -61.54 -12.74
CA GLN A 61 16.19 -62.81 -12.85
C GLN A 61 15.42 -64.06 -12.39
N SER A 62 14.54 -63.92 -11.40
CA SER A 62 13.65 -64.97 -10.88
C SER A 62 12.36 -65.23 -11.69
N ASN A 63 11.91 -64.28 -12.50
CA ASN A 63 10.72 -64.39 -13.36
C ASN A 63 10.94 -63.55 -14.63
N PRO A 64 11.41 -64.16 -15.74
CA PRO A 64 11.93 -63.39 -16.86
C PRO A 64 10.93 -62.51 -17.60
N GLY A 65 9.63 -62.76 -17.53
CA GLY A 65 8.63 -61.94 -18.22
C GLY A 65 8.66 -62.09 -19.76
N GLU A 66 8.02 -61.15 -20.47
CA GLU A 66 7.91 -61.18 -21.94
C GLU A 66 9.25 -60.82 -22.59
N LEU A 67 9.60 -61.50 -23.70
CA LEU A 67 10.72 -61.11 -24.55
C LEU A 67 10.39 -59.79 -25.26
N ILE A 68 11.16 -58.75 -24.95
CA ILE A 68 11.04 -57.40 -25.52
C ILE A 68 11.79 -57.29 -26.83
N TYR A 69 13.00 -57.84 -26.89
CA TYR A 69 13.88 -57.71 -28.04
C TYR A 69 14.89 -58.85 -28.11
N SER A 70 15.17 -59.36 -29.30
CA SER A 70 16.28 -60.28 -29.55
C SER A 70 17.25 -59.71 -30.59
N TYR A 71 18.54 -59.75 -30.23
CA TYR A 71 19.67 -59.50 -31.10
C TYR A 71 20.38 -60.82 -31.37
N TYR A 72 20.55 -61.20 -32.63
CA TYR A 72 21.22 -62.44 -32.98
C TYR A 72 22.04 -62.29 -34.26
N TRP A 73 23.11 -63.09 -34.36
CA TRP A 73 24.02 -63.11 -35.51
C TRP A 73 24.57 -61.72 -35.89
N PRO A 74 25.37 -61.07 -35.01
CA PRO A 74 26.06 -59.84 -35.38
C PRO A 74 26.89 -60.07 -36.64
N GLY A 75 26.80 -59.15 -37.61
CA GLY A 75 27.48 -59.27 -38.92
C GLY A 75 29.02 -59.16 -38.89
N GLY A 76 29.61 -58.98 -37.71
CA GLY A 76 31.05 -58.81 -37.46
C GLY A 76 31.32 -58.53 -35.98
N ASP A 77 32.57 -58.73 -35.54
CA ASP A 77 32.99 -58.57 -34.13
C ASP A 77 32.74 -57.16 -33.60
N GLU A 78 32.86 -56.14 -34.47
CA GLU A 78 32.60 -54.74 -34.15
C GLU A 78 31.14 -54.42 -33.82
N ASN A 79 30.22 -55.38 -34.02
CA ASN A 79 28.80 -55.27 -33.71
C ASN A 79 28.40 -56.10 -32.48
N ILE A 80 29.35 -56.72 -31.78
CA ILE A 80 29.09 -57.44 -30.53
C ILE A 80 28.78 -56.42 -29.42
N ILE A 81 27.68 -56.62 -28.69
CA ILE A 81 27.24 -55.72 -27.62
C ILE A 81 27.89 -56.17 -26.30
N ILE A 82 28.83 -55.39 -25.80
CA ILE A 82 29.58 -55.69 -24.58
C ILE A 82 28.99 -55.03 -23.32
N LYS A 83 28.14 -54.02 -23.51
CA LYS A 83 27.50 -53.29 -22.40
C LYS A 83 26.15 -52.70 -22.79
N VAL A 84 25.21 -52.67 -21.85
CA VAL A 84 23.91 -52.02 -22.02
C VAL A 84 23.63 -51.11 -20.83
N ASP A 85 23.38 -49.83 -21.10
CA ASP A 85 22.97 -48.86 -20.09
C ASP A 85 21.47 -48.59 -20.24
N SER A 86 20.69 -48.93 -19.22
CA SER A 86 19.23 -48.78 -19.20
C SER A 86 18.86 -47.56 -18.35
N TYR A 87 18.27 -46.55 -18.99
CA TYR A 87 17.94 -45.27 -18.37
C TYR A 87 16.48 -45.23 -17.92
N TYR A 88 16.26 -44.93 -16.66
CA TYR A 88 14.95 -44.81 -16.02
C TYR A 88 14.74 -43.39 -15.53
N TYR A 89 13.51 -42.90 -15.64
CA TYR A 89 13.14 -41.62 -15.06
C TYR A 89 12.69 -41.82 -13.61
N LEU A 90 13.23 -41.06 -12.65
CA LEU A 90 12.99 -41.29 -11.22
C LEU A 90 11.52 -41.36 -10.79
N SER A 91 10.61 -40.73 -11.54
CA SER A 91 9.17 -40.79 -11.26
C SER A 91 8.47 -42.02 -11.86
N ASP A 92 9.07 -42.69 -12.84
CA ASP A 92 8.54 -43.88 -13.51
C ASP A 92 9.65 -44.93 -13.71
N ASN A 93 9.98 -45.63 -12.63
CA ASN A 93 10.99 -46.69 -12.61
C ASN A 93 10.43 -48.08 -13.02
N HIS A 94 9.29 -48.15 -13.71
CA HIS A 94 8.72 -49.45 -14.11
C HIS A 94 9.20 -49.91 -15.48
N LEU A 95 9.43 -48.97 -16.39
CA LEU A 95 9.95 -49.22 -17.73
C LEU A 95 11.11 -48.27 -18.00
N PRO A 96 12.17 -48.72 -18.67
CA PRO A 96 13.23 -47.82 -19.07
C PRO A 96 12.71 -46.85 -20.13
N LEU A 97 13.16 -45.60 -20.07
CA LEU A 97 12.91 -44.61 -21.12
C LEU A 97 13.67 -44.99 -22.39
N ALA A 98 14.94 -45.38 -22.21
CA ALA A 98 15.85 -45.72 -23.29
C ALA A 98 16.93 -46.70 -22.84
N LEU A 99 17.52 -47.38 -23.83
CA LEU A 99 18.67 -48.24 -23.67
C LEU A 99 19.79 -47.75 -24.59
N VAL A 100 21.02 -47.77 -24.07
CA VAL A 100 22.23 -47.50 -24.83
C VAL A 100 23.05 -48.79 -24.92
N PHE A 101 23.23 -49.28 -26.14
CA PHE A 101 24.01 -50.47 -26.44
C PHE A 101 25.43 -50.06 -26.81
N THR A 102 26.41 -50.59 -26.11
CA THR A 102 27.83 -50.31 -26.34
C THR A 102 28.48 -51.53 -26.99
N THR A 103 29.14 -51.29 -28.11
CA THR A 103 30.03 -52.21 -28.81
C THR A 103 31.48 -51.77 -28.59
N ASP A 104 32.47 -52.51 -29.10
CA ASP A 104 33.90 -52.20 -28.94
C ASP A 104 34.25 -50.74 -29.29
N ASN A 105 33.58 -50.15 -30.28
CA ASN A 105 33.96 -48.84 -30.82
C ASN A 105 32.82 -47.81 -30.89
N LYS A 106 31.56 -48.18 -30.59
CA LYS A 106 30.38 -47.34 -30.82
C LYS A 106 29.29 -47.54 -29.78
N LYS A 107 28.53 -46.49 -29.52
CA LYS A 107 27.30 -46.51 -28.71
C LYS A 107 26.07 -46.31 -29.59
N PHE A 108 25.00 -47.02 -29.31
CA PHE A 108 23.73 -46.94 -30.03
C PHE A 108 22.59 -46.70 -29.07
N TYR A 109 21.79 -45.68 -29.34
CA TYR A 109 20.67 -45.27 -28.53
C TYR A 109 19.34 -45.73 -29.12
N SER A 110 18.51 -46.40 -28.31
CA SER A 110 17.13 -46.72 -28.67
C SER A 110 16.19 -46.40 -27.52
N THR A 111 15.03 -45.80 -27.84
CA THR A 111 13.93 -45.72 -26.87
C THR A 111 13.34 -47.11 -26.65
N TYR A 112 12.77 -47.34 -25.47
CA TYR A 112 12.14 -48.62 -25.14
C TYR A 112 10.97 -48.95 -26.06
N ASP A 113 10.14 -47.96 -26.41
CA ASP A 113 9.04 -48.13 -27.37
C ASP A 113 9.49 -48.59 -28.76
N LYS A 114 10.65 -48.12 -29.22
CA LYS A 114 11.22 -48.56 -30.50
C LYS A 114 11.70 -50.01 -30.44
N LEU A 115 12.26 -50.42 -29.29
CA LEU A 115 12.64 -51.81 -29.08
C LEU A 115 11.42 -52.74 -29.10
N LEU A 116 10.31 -52.34 -28.47
CA LEU A 116 9.04 -53.08 -28.50
C LEU A 116 8.50 -53.30 -29.92
N GLN A 117 8.68 -52.31 -30.80
CA GLN A 117 8.24 -52.40 -32.20
C GLN A 117 9.16 -53.29 -33.06
N GLY A 118 10.44 -53.37 -32.71
CA GLY A 118 11.48 -54.06 -33.49
C GLY A 118 11.92 -55.40 -32.88
N ARG A 119 10.98 -56.28 -32.52
CA ARG A 119 11.21 -57.48 -31.67
C ARG A 119 12.45 -58.34 -31.98
N ASN A 120 12.95 -58.37 -33.22
CA ASN A 120 14.06 -59.21 -33.67
C ASN A 120 14.95 -58.45 -34.67
N SER A 121 16.28 -58.40 -34.46
CA SER A 121 17.21 -57.78 -35.42
C SER A 121 18.58 -58.46 -35.48
N ARG A 122 19.24 -58.31 -36.64
CA ARG A 122 20.66 -58.63 -36.85
C ARG A 122 21.58 -57.41 -36.78
N SER A 123 21.02 -56.21 -36.65
CA SER A 123 21.77 -54.97 -36.44
C SER A 123 21.64 -54.50 -35.01
N VAL A 124 22.68 -53.84 -34.48
CA VAL A 124 22.64 -53.23 -33.16
C VAL A 124 21.42 -52.29 -33.08
N PRO A 125 20.62 -52.33 -32.00
CA PRO A 125 19.38 -51.58 -31.93
C PRO A 125 19.63 -50.08 -31.80
N GLY A 126 18.87 -49.28 -32.53
CA GLY A 126 18.86 -47.82 -32.38
C GLY A 126 19.77 -47.07 -33.35
N ILE A 127 20.13 -45.84 -32.98
CA ILE A 127 20.97 -44.93 -33.79
C ILE A 127 22.31 -44.69 -33.09
N PRO A 128 23.44 -44.51 -33.82
CA PRO A 128 24.70 -44.12 -33.21
C PRO A 128 24.54 -42.85 -32.36
N ILE A 129 25.19 -42.82 -31.19
CA ILE A 129 25.15 -41.67 -30.28
C ILE A 129 26.50 -41.41 -29.64
N GLU A 130 26.84 -40.12 -29.49
CA GLU A 130 28.02 -39.67 -28.74
C GLU A 130 27.65 -39.32 -27.29
N ASP A 131 28.59 -39.47 -26.35
CA ASP A 131 28.34 -39.23 -24.91
C ASP A 131 27.95 -37.78 -24.56
N ARG A 132 28.30 -36.83 -25.43
CA ARG A 132 27.91 -35.42 -25.29
C ARG A 132 26.45 -35.16 -25.72
N GLU A 133 25.89 -36.03 -26.57
CA GLU A 133 24.56 -35.89 -27.17
C GLU A 133 23.51 -36.71 -26.40
N LEU A 134 23.95 -37.73 -25.66
CA LEU A 134 23.11 -38.63 -24.89
C LEU A 134 22.17 -37.90 -23.92
N CYS A 135 22.68 -36.91 -23.18
CA CYS A 135 21.89 -36.16 -22.21
C CYS A 135 20.75 -35.38 -22.90
N SER A 136 21.05 -34.67 -23.99
CA SER A 136 20.05 -33.94 -24.77
C SER A 136 19.02 -34.89 -25.40
N LYS A 137 19.45 -36.09 -25.81
CA LYS A 137 18.56 -37.08 -26.42
C LYS A 137 17.61 -37.71 -25.42
N LEU A 138 18.11 -38.15 -24.26
CA LEU A 138 17.30 -38.65 -23.13
C LEU A 138 16.25 -37.61 -22.74
N PHE A 139 16.66 -36.35 -22.64
CA PHE A 139 15.76 -35.27 -22.28
C PHE A 139 14.70 -34.97 -23.34
N SER A 140 15.08 -34.97 -24.63
CA SER A 140 14.15 -34.81 -25.74
C SER A 140 13.10 -35.93 -25.77
N ASP A 141 13.52 -37.17 -25.57
CA ASP A 141 12.63 -38.33 -25.63
C ASP A 141 11.74 -38.39 -24.38
N TYR A 142 12.27 -38.03 -23.21
CA TYR A 142 11.49 -37.80 -22.00
C TYR A 142 10.40 -36.73 -22.20
N ARG A 143 10.76 -35.56 -22.76
CA ARG A 143 9.78 -34.49 -23.04
C ARG A 143 8.71 -34.95 -24.03
N SER A 144 9.10 -35.76 -25.01
CA SER A 144 8.20 -36.30 -26.02
C SER A 144 7.23 -37.34 -25.45
N SER A 145 7.70 -38.22 -24.56
CA SER A 145 6.85 -39.21 -23.89
C SER A 145 5.94 -38.58 -22.82
N ASN A 146 6.41 -37.54 -22.13
CA ASN A 146 5.70 -36.91 -21.01
C ASN A 146 4.84 -35.67 -21.38
N LYS A 147 4.73 -35.35 -22.69
CA LYS A 147 3.81 -34.34 -23.27
C LYS A 147 3.81 -32.94 -22.61
N PHE A 148 4.95 -32.42 -22.13
CA PHE A 148 5.06 -31.06 -21.53
C PHE A 148 4.22 -30.81 -20.26
N LYS A 149 3.92 -31.82 -19.46
CA LYS A 149 3.03 -31.66 -18.31
C LYS A 149 3.85 -31.53 -17.04
N THR A 150 3.75 -30.37 -16.40
CA THR A 150 4.36 -30.06 -15.10
C THR A 150 3.25 -29.88 -14.06
N LEU A 151 3.53 -30.24 -12.82
CA LEU A 151 2.68 -29.92 -11.69
C LEU A 151 2.74 -28.43 -11.38
N GLN A 152 1.62 -27.85 -10.98
CA GLN A 152 1.55 -26.53 -10.36
C GLN A 152 1.20 -26.70 -8.89
N LEU A 153 2.05 -26.17 -8.01
CA LEU A 153 1.86 -26.21 -6.57
C LEU A 153 0.99 -25.00 -6.15
N THR A 154 -0.12 -25.24 -5.46
CA THR A 154 -1.05 -24.19 -5.00
C THR A 154 -1.55 -24.43 -3.58
N LEU A 155 -1.96 -23.36 -2.88
CA LEU A 155 -2.52 -23.43 -1.54
C LEU A 155 -4.03 -23.26 -1.57
N ILE A 156 -4.74 -24.39 -1.56
CA ILE A 156 -6.21 -24.44 -1.51
C ILE A 156 -6.61 -25.74 -0.80
N SER A 157 -7.70 -25.73 -0.02
CA SER A 157 -8.19 -26.86 0.77
C SER A 157 -9.01 -27.89 -0.02
N GLU A 158 -8.71 -28.07 -1.29
CA GLU A 158 -9.48 -28.94 -2.20
C GLU A 158 -8.68 -30.19 -2.61
N SER A 159 -9.32 -31.11 -3.34
CA SER A 159 -8.68 -32.31 -3.90
C SER A 159 -7.72 -31.99 -5.05
N ASN A 160 -6.66 -32.79 -5.20
CA ASN A 160 -5.74 -32.73 -6.35
C ASN A 160 -6.50 -32.88 -7.67
N GLU A 161 -6.02 -32.20 -8.71
CA GLU A 161 -6.59 -32.25 -10.06
C GLU A 161 -5.56 -32.87 -11.00
N HIS A 162 -5.90 -34.05 -11.54
CA HIS A 162 -5.07 -34.76 -12.52
C HIS A 162 -3.65 -35.06 -12.02
N VAL A 163 -3.54 -35.57 -10.79
CA VAL A 163 -2.26 -36.00 -10.20
C VAL A 163 -2.34 -37.49 -9.85
N ASP A 164 -1.35 -38.26 -10.30
CA ASP A 164 -1.12 -39.64 -9.87
C ASP A 164 -0.17 -39.68 -8.68
N THR A 165 -0.40 -40.63 -7.79
CA THR A 165 0.39 -40.84 -6.57
C THR A 165 0.92 -42.28 -6.54
N ASN A 166 2.23 -42.44 -6.37
CA ASN A 166 2.89 -43.75 -6.26
C ASN A 166 3.72 -43.81 -4.97
N GLU A 167 3.54 -44.85 -4.16
CA GLU A 167 4.25 -45.04 -2.89
C GLU A 167 5.17 -46.26 -2.94
N ARG A 168 6.38 -46.12 -2.40
CA ARG A 168 7.37 -47.20 -2.31
C ARG A 168 8.24 -47.11 -1.07
N ASN A 169 8.61 -48.26 -0.52
CA ASN A 169 9.64 -48.36 0.51
C ASN A 169 11.04 -48.24 -0.10
N ILE A 170 11.99 -47.68 0.65
CA ILE A 170 13.38 -47.50 0.25
C ILE A 170 14.31 -48.05 1.35
N GLY A 171 15.36 -48.75 0.91
CA GLY A 171 16.35 -49.39 1.77
C GLY A 171 16.07 -50.86 2.04
N MET A 172 17.12 -51.63 2.30
CA MET A 172 17.04 -53.09 2.52
C MET A 172 16.16 -53.45 3.73
N ASP A 173 16.02 -52.53 4.69
CA ASP A 173 15.25 -52.71 5.92
C ASP A 173 13.87 -52.03 5.88
N ASN A 174 13.46 -51.43 4.76
CA ASN A 174 12.25 -50.60 4.62
C ASN A 174 12.15 -49.40 5.60
N LYS A 175 13.26 -48.91 6.16
CA LYS A 175 13.30 -47.81 7.16
C LYS A 175 12.68 -46.48 6.71
N PHE A 176 12.58 -46.26 5.40
CA PHE A 176 11.99 -45.07 4.82
C PHE A 176 11.02 -45.44 3.71
N LYS A 177 10.09 -44.52 3.43
CA LYS A 177 9.17 -44.61 2.29
C LYS A 177 9.18 -43.30 1.53
N LYS A 178 8.93 -43.36 0.22
CA LYS A 178 8.66 -42.18 -0.60
C LYS A 178 7.31 -42.25 -1.25
N VAL A 179 6.71 -41.09 -1.39
CA VAL A 179 5.49 -40.85 -2.15
C VAL A 179 5.84 -39.92 -3.30
N ILE A 180 5.51 -40.34 -4.52
CA ILE A 180 5.84 -39.65 -5.76
C ILE A 180 4.53 -39.15 -6.37
N PHE A 181 4.46 -37.84 -6.62
CA PHE A 181 3.38 -37.19 -7.32
C PHE A 181 3.79 -36.87 -8.75
N THR A 182 2.97 -37.29 -9.72
CA THR A 182 3.19 -37.07 -11.15
C THR A 182 1.92 -36.58 -11.84
N PRO A 183 2.02 -35.78 -12.92
CA PRO A 183 0.86 -35.42 -13.74
C PRO A 183 0.14 -36.65 -14.32
N ASN A 184 -1.20 -36.70 -14.22
CA ASN A 184 -2.06 -37.71 -14.86
C ASN A 184 -2.78 -37.11 -16.09
N PRO A 185 -2.20 -37.23 -17.29
CA PRO A 185 -2.74 -36.63 -18.50
C PRO A 185 -4.00 -37.34 -19.02
N LYS A 186 -5.19 -36.81 -18.72
CA LYS A 186 -6.40 -37.14 -19.49
C LYS A 186 -6.48 -36.32 -20.79
N PRO A 187 -7.12 -36.84 -21.87
CA PRO A 187 -7.31 -36.08 -23.11
C PRO A 187 -8.09 -34.79 -22.85
N GLY A 188 -7.58 -33.65 -23.34
CA GLY A 188 -8.22 -32.32 -23.18
C GLY A 188 -7.76 -31.51 -21.96
N GLU A 189 -7.03 -32.12 -21.02
CA GLU A 189 -6.61 -31.44 -19.78
C GLU A 189 -5.25 -30.73 -19.92
N SER A 190 -5.19 -29.50 -19.39
CA SER A 190 -4.01 -28.62 -19.45
C SER A 190 -3.46 -28.19 -18.09
N ARG A 191 -4.15 -28.48 -16.98
CA ARG A 191 -3.74 -28.11 -15.61
C ARG A 191 -3.56 -29.36 -14.74
N PHE A 192 -2.43 -29.42 -14.02
CA PHE A 192 -2.09 -30.52 -13.12
C PHE A 192 -1.76 -29.90 -11.75
N LEU A 193 -2.74 -29.84 -10.86
CA LEU A 193 -2.63 -29.08 -9.61
C LEU A 193 -2.36 -30.03 -8.45
N LEU A 194 -1.16 -29.90 -7.87
CA LEU A 194 -0.80 -30.52 -6.59
C LEU A 194 -1.06 -29.51 -5.48
N LYS A 195 -2.11 -29.75 -4.70
CA LYS A 195 -2.54 -28.84 -3.62
C LYS A 195 -1.77 -29.16 -2.34
N SER A 196 -1.32 -28.14 -1.61
CA SER A 196 -0.44 -28.27 -0.43
C SER A 196 -0.98 -29.23 0.64
N ASN A 197 -2.29 -29.25 0.87
CA ASN A 197 -2.91 -30.13 1.87
C ASN A 197 -2.84 -31.62 1.49
N ASN A 198 -2.66 -31.92 0.20
CA ASN A 198 -2.51 -33.27 -0.32
C ASN A 198 -1.05 -33.62 -0.62
N LEU A 199 -0.11 -32.72 -0.31
CA LEU A 199 1.33 -32.99 -0.44
C LEU A 199 1.75 -34.09 0.53
N PHE A 200 1.09 -34.17 1.69
CA PHE A 200 1.37 -35.17 2.69
C PHE A 200 0.27 -36.23 2.76
N THR A 201 0.53 -37.43 2.23
CA THR A 201 -0.45 -38.54 2.23
C THR A 201 -0.45 -39.35 3.51
N HIS A 202 0.57 -39.15 4.36
CA HIS A 202 0.72 -39.86 5.61
C HIS A 202 0.78 -38.89 6.78
N SER A 203 0.25 -39.34 7.91
CA SER A 203 0.27 -38.62 9.18
C SER A 203 1.08 -39.41 10.22
N PRO A 204 1.92 -38.73 11.02
CA PRO A 204 2.56 -39.30 12.18
C PRO A 204 1.59 -39.92 13.17
N GLU A 205 1.98 -41.04 13.78
CA GLU A 205 1.16 -41.79 14.75
C GLU A 205 1.00 -41.08 16.10
N ASP A 206 1.89 -40.14 16.42
CA ASP A 206 1.91 -39.37 17.67
C ASP A 206 1.03 -38.12 17.65
N GLY A 207 0.24 -37.93 16.58
CA GLY A 207 -0.63 -36.76 16.42
C GLY A 207 0.07 -35.52 15.88
N LEU A 208 1.37 -35.57 15.58
CA LEU A 208 2.04 -34.54 14.79
C LEU A 208 1.42 -34.47 13.40
N LYS A 209 1.33 -33.26 12.84
CA LYS A 209 0.89 -33.08 11.45
C LYS A 209 2.08 -32.88 10.53
N ASN A 210 2.01 -33.45 9.33
CA ASN A 210 2.89 -33.05 8.24
C ASN A 210 2.23 -31.85 7.55
N GLU A 211 2.79 -30.66 7.75
CA GLU A 211 2.31 -29.41 7.15
C GLU A 211 3.52 -28.61 6.65
N ILE A 212 3.33 -27.83 5.58
CA ILE A 212 4.34 -26.94 5.02
C ILE A 212 3.78 -25.51 4.99
N ASP A 213 4.59 -24.56 5.45
CA ASP A 213 4.16 -23.18 5.54
C ASP A 213 4.13 -22.49 4.16
N GLN A 214 3.24 -21.51 4.06
CA GLN A 214 3.04 -20.67 2.88
C GLN A 214 4.33 -19.97 2.43
N SER A 215 5.17 -19.49 3.36
CA SER A 215 6.43 -18.83 3.00
C SER A 215 7.40 -19.79 2.29
N CYS A 216 7.47 -21.05 2.74
CA CYS A 216 8.29 -22.07 2.11
C CYS A 216 7.75 -22.47 0.73
N LEU A 217 6.42 -22.66 0.61
CA LEU A 217 5.77 -22.93 -0.68
C LEU A 217 5.93 -21.78 -1.68
N ASN A 218 5.86 -20.53 -1.23
CA ASN A 218 6.07 -19.35 -2.08
C ASN A 218 7.47 -19.34 -2.73
N LYS A 219 8.48 -19.92 -2.08
CA LYS A 219 9.84 -20.02 -2.65
C LYS A 219 9.93 -21.00 -3.83
N ILE A 220 8.92 -21.86 -4.02
CA ILE A 220 8.92 -22.93 -5.03
C ILE A 220 7.69 -22.99 -5.94
N LYS A 221 6.64 -22.20 -5.69
CA LYS A 221 5.37 -22.24 -6.45
C LYS A 221 5.55 -22.03 -7.97
N ASP A 222 6.55 -21.21 -8.36
CA ASP A 222 6.80 -20.86 -9.77
C ASP A 222 7.78 -21.83 -10.46
N LYS A 223 8.14 -22.95 -9.81
CA LYS A 223 9.15 -23.89 -10.32
C LYS A 223 8.61 -24.99 -11.24
N SER A 224 7.28 -25.16 -11.32
CA SER A 224 6.60 -26.10 -12.22
C SER A 224 7.28 -27.49 -12.29
N PRO A 225 7.32 -28.27 -11.19
CA PRO A 225 8.03 -29.54 -11.16
C PRO A 225 7.40 -30.62 -12.06
N ASN A 226 8.24 -31.43 -12.69
CA ASN A 226 7.83 -32.61 -13.44
C ASN A 226 7.32 -33.73 -12.51
N ALA A 227 7.86 -33.79 -11.29
CA ALA A 227 7.38 -34.66 -10.22
C ALA A 227 7.76 -34.06 -8.85
N VAL A 228 6.98 -34.40 -7.83
CA VAL A 228 7.30 -34.07 -6.43
C VAL A 228 7.43 -35.37 -5.64
N ILE A 229 8.53 -35.54 -4.92
CA ILE A 229 8.79 -36.73 -4.10
C ILE A 229 8.83 -36.30 -2.63
N VAL A 230 8.08 -36.98 -1.77
CA VAL A 230 8.07 -36.74 -0.33
C VAL A 230 8.58 -38.00 0.37
N TYR A 231 9.62 -37.86 1.16
CA TYR A 231 10.24 -38.93 1.94
C TYR A 231 9.73 -38.91 3.37
N TYR A 232 9.34 -40.08 3.87
CA TYR A 232 8.86 -40.28 5.23
C TYR A 232 9.68 -41.32 5.97
N THR A 233 9.72 -41.18 7.29
CA THR A 233 10.11 -42.26 8.19
C THR A 233 9.08 -43.40 8.12
N ASP A 234 9.51 -44.66 8.18
CA ASP A 234 8.62 -45.82 8.32
C ASP A 234 8.21 -46.06 9.79
N SER A 235 7.21 -46.90 10.01
CA SER A 235 6.70 -47.42 11.28
C SER A 235 7.76 -47.96 12.26
N GLN A 236 8.93 -48.42 11.76
CA GLN A 236 10.05 -48.83 12.62
C GLN A 236 10.80 -47.65 13.25
N ASN A 237 10.63 -46.44 12.72
CA ASN A 237 11.15 -45.20 13.28
C ASN A 237 10.03 -44.53 14.09
N LYS A 238 10.36 -43.87 15.22
CA LYS A 238 9.39 -43.08 15.99
C LYS A 238 9.72 -41.58 15.91
N PRO A 239 8.77 -40.71 15.54
CA PRO A 239 7.44 -41.05 15.03
C PRO A 239 7.52 -41.64 13.62
N GLY A 240 6.73 -42.69 13.37
CA GLY A 240 6.57 -43.25 12.04
C GLY A 240 5.79 -42.26 11.18
N ASN A 241 5.94 -42.33 9.86
CA ASN A 241 5.21 -41.47 8.91
C ASN A 241 5.53 -39.96 9.01
N LEU A 242 6.66 -39.60 9.60
CA LEU A 242 7.14 -38.22 9.62
C LEU A 242 7.75 -37.86 8.27
N ALA A 243 7.18 -36.88 7.56
CA ALA A 243 7.79 -36.37 6.34
C ALA A 243 9.08 -35.62 6.70
N ILE A 244 10.20 -35.90 6.05
CA ILE A 244 11.52 -35.35 6.40
C ILE A 244 12.24 -34.63 5.25
N LEU A 245 11.91 -34.96 4.00
CA LEU A 245 12.51 -34.36 2.81
C LEU A 245 11.46 -34.29 1.69
N ILE A 246 11.43 -33.18 0.97
CA ILE A 246 10.68 -32.99 -0.27
C ILE A 246 11.69 -32.70 -1.38
N GLU A 247 11.55 -33.43 -2.49
CA GLU A 247 12.31 -33.21 -3.72
C GLU A 247 11.39 -32.77 -4.85
N LEU A 248 11.72 -31.64 -5.47
CA LEU A 248 11.08 -31.19 -6.70
C LEU A 248 12.00 -31.54 -7.87
N LEU A 249 11.53 -32.42 -8.75
CA LEU A 249 12.23 -32.72 -10.00
C LEU A 249 11.84 -31.65 -11.02
N ILE A 250 12.82 -30.87 -11.48
CA ILE A 250 12.66 -29.85 -12.51
C ILE A 250 13.62 -30.10 -13.67
N ASP A 251 13.35 -29.46 -14.81
CA ASP A 251 14.18 -29.57 -16.01
C ASP A 251 15.66 -29.21 -15.79
N SER A 252 16.01 -28.43 -14.76
CA SER A 252 17.40 -28.05 -14.46
C SER A 252 18.04 -28.86 -13.33
N GLY A 253 17.36 -29.89 -12.79
CA GLY A 253 17.86 -30.73 -11.70
C GLY A 253 16.86 -30.94 -10.57
N LYS A 254 17.35 -30.92 -9.32
CA LYS A 254 16.54 -31.14 -8.12
C LYS A 254 16.52 -29.90 -7.24
N ILE A 255 15.38 -29.59 -6.64
CA ILE A 255 15.29 -28.69 -5.49
C ILE A 255 14.93 -29.50 -4.26
N HIS A 256 15.71 -29.34 -3.20
CA HIS A 256 15.51 -30.02 -1.92
C HIS A 256 14.90 -29.07 -0.89
N ILE A 257 13.86 -29.54 -0.21
CA ILE A 257 13.27 -28.88 0.95
C ILE A 257 13.30 -29.88 2.10
N LYS A 258 14.14 -29.59 3.08
CA LYS A 258 14.38 -30.41 4.26
C LYS A 258 13.49 -29.93 5.41
N ARG A 259 12.92 -30.85 6.18
CA ARG A 259 12.22 -30.50 7.42
C ARG A 259 13.24 -30.04 8.47
N ALA A 260 12.95 -28.94 9.15
CA ALA A 260 13.90 -28.33 10.06
C ALA A 260 13.83 -28.91 11.48
N ASN A 261 12.65 -29.34 11.93
CA ASN A 261 12.44 -29.93 13.25
C ASN A 261 11.16 -30.80 13.26
N THR A 262 10.82 -31.39 14.42
CA THR A 262 9.61 -32.20 14.58
C THR A 262 8.32 -31.37 14.59
N ASN A 263 8.38 -30.08 14.91
CA ASN A 263 7.23 -29.18 14.98
C ASN A 263 6.81 -28.65 13.59
N PRO A 264 5.63 -29.00 13.07
CA PRO A 264 5.14 -28.39 11.84
C PRO A 264 4.90 -26.88 12.01
N PRO A 265 4.92 -26.10 10.92
CA PRO A 265 5.24 -26.45 9.54
C PRO A 265 6.69 -26.07 9.14
N ALA A 266 7.69 -26.35 9.97
CA ALA A 266 9.06 -25.85 9.76
C ALA A 266 9.84 -26.60 8.65
N TRP A 267 10.08 -25.93 7.52
CA TRP A 267 10.83 -26.47 6.36
C TRP A 267 11.84 -25.46 5.82
N ILE A 268 13.03 -25.95 5.46
CA ILE A 268 14.15 -25.15 4.94
C ILE A 268 14.61 -25.67 3.58
N LYS A 269 14.93 -24.76 2.65
CA LYS A 269 15.60 -25.11 1.40
C LYS A 269 17.08 -25.37 1.71
N ARG A 270 17.55 -26.60 1.51
CA ARG A 270 18.94 -27.00 1.72
C ARG A 270 19.27 -28.14 0.76
N ASP A 271 20.38 -28.01 0.04
CA ASP A 271 20.80 -29.04 -0.91
C ASP A 271 21.19 -30.33 -0.19
N VAL A 272 20.72 -31.46 -0.71
CA VAL A 272 21.04 -32.81 -0.23
C VAL A 272 21.74 -33.52 -1.37
N HIS A 273 23.00 -33.91 -1.16
CA HIS A 273 23.80 -34.54 -2.19
C HIS A 273 23.93 -36.04 -1.93
N TYR A 274 23.63 -36.85 -2.96
CA TYR A 274 23.76 -38.30 -2.95
C TYR A 274 23.85 -38.82 -4.40
N ASP A 275 24.60 -39.91 -4.60
CA ASP A 275 24.91 -40.45 -5.93
C ASP A 275 24.23 -41.80 -6.22
N TYR A 276 23.65 -42.43 -5.20
CA TYR A 276 22.94 -43.72 -5.29
C TYR A 276 21.94 -43.90 -4.13
N ASP A 277 21.08 -44.92 -4.21
CA ASP A 277 20.01 -45.17 -3.22
C ASP A 277 20.53 -45.35 -1.78
N GLY A 278 21.71 -45.94 -1.60
CA GLY A 278 22.34 -46.08 -0.28
C GLY A 278 22.79 -44.74 0.29
N GLY A 279 23.41 -43.88 -0.52
CA GLY A 279 23.78 -42.53 -0.12
C GLY A 279 22.57 -41.67 0.25
N LEU A 280 21.43 -41.84 -0.44
CA LEU A 280 20.18 -41.19 -0.05
C LEU A 280 19.71 -41.62 1.34
N ILE A 281 19.77 -42.92 1.65
CA ILE A 281 19.37 -43.44 2.97
C ILE A 281 20.27 -42.87 4.08
N ASP A 282 21.57 -42.77 3.83
CA ASP A 282 22.51 -42.16 4.78
C ASP A 282 22.15 -40.69 5.03
N GLN A 283 21.85 -39.93 3.97
CA GLN A 283 21.37 -38.56 4.09
C GLN A 283 20.04 -38.44 4.84
N LEU A 284 19.08 -39.34 4.58
CA LEU A 284 17.80 -39.35 5.29
C LEU A 284 17.98 -39.65 6.80
N ASN A 285 18.93 -40.51 7.16
CA ASN A 285 19.28 -40.76 8.56
C ASN A 285 19.93 -39.53 9.22
N ILE A 286 20.84 -38.85 8.52
CA ILE A 286 21.45 -37.59 8.99
C ILE A 286 20.37 -36.52 9.21
N ILE A 287 19.48 -36.34 8.22
CA ILE A 287 18.34 -35.42 8.29
C ILE A 287 17.47 -35.72 9.50
N LYS A 288 17.15 -36.99 9.74
CA LYS A 288 16.37 -37.42 10.91
C LYS A 288 17.06 -37.04 12.23
N GLY A 289 18.35 -37.33 12.36
CA GLY A 289 19.13 -36.99 13.56
C GLY A 289 19.18 -35.47 13.82
N GLU A 290 19.36 -34.67 12.76
CA GLU A 290 19.29 -33.20 12.85
C GLU A 290 17.91 -32.72 13.31
N ILE A 291 16.83 -33.30 12.78
CA ILE A 291 15.45 -32.95 13.15
C ILE A 291 15.16 -33.23 14.64
N GLU A 292 15.64 -34.37 15.14
CA GLU A 292 15.45 -34.79 16.55
C GLU A 292 16.31 -33.97 17.52
N SER A 293 17.49 -33.51 17.09
CA SER A 293 18.40 -32.71 17.91
C SER A 293 18.16 -31.20 17.81
N ALA A 294 17.42 -30.73 16.78
CA ALA A 294 17.17 -29.32 16.53
C ALA A 294 16.59 -28.59 17.75
N ILE A 295 17.17 -27.43 18.06
CA ILE A 295 16.69 -26.53 19.11
C ILE A 295 15.77 -25.51 18.46
N THR A 296 14.55 -25.35 18.99
CA THR A 296 13.53 -24.46 18.42
C THR A 296 13.08 -23.45 19.44
N TYR A 297 13.34 -22.17 19.17
CA TYR A 297 12.81 -21.06 19.93
C TYR A 297 11.43 -20.70 19.43
N LYS A 298 10.45 -20.70 20.33
CA LYS A 298 9.08 -20.25 20.08
C LYS A 298 8.92 -18.91 20.77
N LEU A 299 9.10 -17.85 20.00
CA LEU A 299 9.31 -16.50 20.50
C LEU A 299 8.05 -15.90 21.16
N GLU A 300 6.87 -16.43 20.84
CA GLU A 300 5.62 -16.06 21.49
C GLU A 300 5.44 -16.64 22.90
N LYS A 301 6.33 -17.54 23.33
CA LYS A 301 6.26 -18.20 24.64
C LYS A 301 6.83 -17.33 25.75
N ASN A 302 5.92 -16.81 26.58
CA ASN A 302 6.26 -15.93 27.71
C ASN A 302 6.71 -16.67 28.98
N LYS A 303 6.64 -18.01 29.00
CA LYS A 303 7.01 -18.85 30.14
C LYS A 303 7.39 -20.26 29.65
N ASN A 304 8.11 -20.98 30.49
CA ASN A 304 8.25 -22.42 30.35
C ASN A 304 6.91 -23.12 30.61
N ASP A 305 6.45 -23.92 29.66
CA ASP A 305 5.27 -24.78 29.76
C ASP A 305 5.52 -26.11 29.02
N GLU A 306 4.59 -27.05 29.10
CA GLU A 306 4.67 -28.38 28.48
C GLU A 306 4.72 -28.35 26.94
N THR A 307 4.38 -27.21 26.33
CA THR A 307 4.34 -27.04 24.85
C THR A 307 5.59 -26.33 24.31
N TYR A 308 6.55 -26.04 25.20
CA TYR A 308 7.84 -25.46 24.90
C TYR A 308 8.97 -26.35 25.42
N ASP A 309 10.13 -26.29 24.77
CA ASP A 309 11.30 -27.10 25.08
C ASP A 309 11.99 -26.61 26.36
N SER A 310 11.31 -26.81 27.48
CA SER A 310 11.66 -26.23 28.78
C SER A 310 12.83 -26.96 29.45
N GLU A 311 13.22 -28.12 28.94
CA GLU A 311 14.41 -28.84 29.36
C GLU A 311 15.67 -28.14 28.83
N ARG A 312 15.65 -27.70 27.57
CA ARG A 312 16.80 -27.09 26.89
C ARG A 312 16.79 -25.57 26.89
N ILE A 313 15.62 -24.94 27.03
CA ILE A 313 15.46 -23.49 26.97
C ILE A 313 14.80 -22.96 28.24
N LEU A 314 15.44 -22.00 28.91
CA LEU A 314 14.86 -21.26 30.02
C LEU A 314 14.21 -19.97 29.48
N VAL A 315 12.96 -19.69 29.89
CA VAL A 315 12.31 -18.41 29.65
C VAL A 315 12.25 -17.62 30.94
N THR A 316 12.84 -16.43 30.95
CA THR A 316 12.77 -15.49 32.07
C THR A 316 12.01 -14.24 31.66
N ASN A 317 11.19 -13.71 32.57
CA ASN A 317 10.50 -12.43 32.38
C ASN A 317 11.28 -11.34 33.11
N GLY A 318 11.92 -10.46 32.35
CA GLY A 318 12.49 -9.21 32.85
C GLY A 318 11.45 -8.10 32.75
N GLN A 319 10.62 -7.92 33.78
CA GLN A 319 9.77 -6.74 33.84
C GLN A 319 10.63 -5.50 33.99
N ASN A 320 10.56 -4.59 33.03
CA ASN A 320 11.21 -3.28 33.14
C ASN A 320 10.23 -2.32 33.82
N HIS A 321 10.24 -2.33 35.16
CA HIS A 321 9.36 -1.51 36.01
C HIS A 321 9.53 -0.02 35.71
N GLY A 322 8.64 0.54 34.89
CA GLY A 322 8.62 1.95 34.50
C GLY A 322 8.58 2.20 32.99
N SER A 323 8.87 1.18 32.17
CA SER A 323 9.03 1.36 30.72
C SER A 323 7.79 1.00 29.88
N GLY A 324 6.76 0.40 30.48
CA GLY A 324 5.49 0.09 29.78
C GLY A 324 5.53 -1.11 28.83
N TYR A 325 6.60 -1.90 28.86
CA TYR A 325 6.73 -3.18 28.15
C TYR A 325 7.41 -4.24 29.01
N ASN A 326 7.15 -5.51 28.67
CA ASN A 326 7.78 -6.69 29.24
C ASN A 326 8.85 -7.22 28.27
N ILE A 327 9.88 -7.84 28.82
CA ILE A 327 10.94 -8.51 28.05
C ILE A 327 10.94 -9.99 28.44
N TYR A 328 10.73 -10.88 27.47
CA TYR A 328 10.85 -12.32 27.67
C TYR A 328 12.15 -12.79 27.07
N THR A 329 13.00 -13.42 27.87
CA THR A 329 14.34 -13.83 27.47
C THR A 329 14.43 -15.34 27.45
N HIS A 330 14.75 -15.87 26.28
CA HIS A 330 14.93 -17.28 26.01
C HIS A 330 16.44 -17.56 26.00
N GLN A 331 16.90 -18.39 26.94
CA GLN A 331 18.31 -18.73 27.11
C GLN A 331 18.52 -20.24 27.00
N LEU A 332 19.50 -20.65 26.19
CA LEU A 332 19.93 -22.03 26.06
C LEU A 332 20.57 -22.52 27.36
N ARG A 333 20.23 -23.75 27.76
CA ARG A 333 20.85 -24.44 28.90
C ARG A 333 21.96 -25.41 28.49
N ILE A 334 22.08 -25.69 27.20
CA ILE A 334 23.04 -26.62 26.62
C ILE A 334 23.81 -25.92 25.50
N THR A 335 25.09 -26.24 25.34
CA THR A 335 25.87 -25.87 24.16
C THR A 335 25.47 -26.79 23.00
N GLY A 336 25.08 -26.22 21.86
CA GLY A 336 24.58 -27.01 20.74
C GLY A 336 24.21 -26.17 19.53
N GLU A 337 23.99 -26.85 18.41
CA GLU A 337 23.85 -26.30 17.06
C GLU A 337 22.78 -25.20 16.89
N LEU A 338 22.88 -24.51 15.76
CA LEU A 338 22.05 -23.38 15.32
C LEU A 338 20.56 -23.52 15.65
N PRO A 339 20.01 -22.62 16.48
CA PRO A 339 18.61 -22.69 16.82
C PRO A 339 17.70 -22.18 15.70
N LEU A 340 16.58 -22.86 15.50
CA LEU A 340 15.49 -22.38 14.66
C LEU A 340 14.65 -21.36 15.43
N LEU A 341 14.44 -20.19 14.84
CA LEU A 341 13.59 -19.12 15.38
C LEU A 341 12.19 -19.21 14.77
N LEU A 342 11.19 -19.47 15.61
CA LEU A 342 9.78 -19.47 15.23
C LEU A 342 9.00 -18.40 16.00
N TYR A 343 8.04 -17.76 15.33
CA TYR A 343 7.03 -16.92 15.96
C TYR A 343 5.65 -17.33 15.45
N ASN A 344 4.74 -17.70 16.36
CA ASN A 344 3.43 -18.28 16.03
C ASN A 344 3.56 -19.45 15.01
N ASP A 345 4.49 -20.36 15.30
CA ASP A 345 4.85 -21.51 14.47
C ASP A 345 5.40 -21.18 13.05
N ARG A 346 5.67 -19.91 12.73
CA ARG A 346 6.29 -19.51 11.45
C ARG A 346 7.76 -19.21 11.63
N GLN A 347 8.58 -19.61 10.65
CA GLN A 347 10.00 -19.29 10.66
C GLN A 347 10.19 -17.77 10.56
N VAL A 348 11.03 -17.23 11.45
CA VAL A 348 11.48 -15.85 11.40
C VAL A 348 12.44 -15.70 10.22
N ASP A 349 12.05 -14.91 9.22
CA ASP A 349 12.86 -14.55 8.06
C ASP A 349 13.37 -13.10 8.21
N PRO A 350 14.66 -12.88 8.54
CA PRO A 350 15.23 -11.55 8.64
C PRO A 350 15.31 -10.87 7.27
N VAL A 351 14.56 -9.78 7.11
CA VAL A 351 14.57 -8.95 5.92
C VAL A 351 15.64 -7.87 6.07
N GLY A 352 16.48 -7.74 5.04
CA GLY A 352 17.54 -6.73 5.00
C GLY A 352 16.99 -5.30 5.07
N ASN A 353 17.68 -4.44 5.81
CA ASN A 353 17.48 -2.99 5.78
C ASN A 353 18.66 -2.34 5.03
N MET A 354 18.35 -1.65 3.93
CA MET A 354 19.38 -1.06 3.04
C MET A 354 20.09 0.14 3.67
N GLU A 355 19.47 0.77 4.67
CA GLU A 355 20.00 1.98 5.32
C GLU A 355 21.01 1.67 6.43
N ILE A 356 21.13 0.40 6.82
CA ILE A 356 22.10 -0.04 7.81
C ILE A 356 23.46 -0.15 7.13
N SER A 357 24.52 0.25 7.82
CA SER A 357 25.90 0.10 7.35
C SER A 357 26.23 -1.40 7.16
N ASP A 358 27.09 -1.76 6.21
CA ASP A 358 27.48 -3.16 6.00
C ASP A 358 28.17 -3.79 7.22
N THR A 359 28.73 -2.97 8.11
CA THR A 359 29.32 -3.38 9.38
C THR A 359 28.29 -3.72 10.45
N ASP A 360 27.10 -3.08 10.42
CA ASP A 360 26.02 -3.31 11.39
C ASP A 360 24.95 -4.28 10.87
N LYS A 361 24.96 -4.65 9.58
CA LYS A 361 23.99 -5.58 9.01
C LYS A 361 24.08 -6.97 9.62
N LEU A 362 22.93 -7.53 9.97
CA LEU A 362 22.81 -8.95 10.27
C LEU A 362 23.10 -9.76 8.99
N LYS A 363 24.25 -10.43 8.95
CA LYS A 363 24.60 -11.36 7.88
C LYS A 363 23.92 -12.69 8.16
N THR A 364 22.84 -12.98 7.44
CA THR A 364 22.07 -14.23 7.54
C THR A 364 22.79 -15.44 6.93
N SER A 365 24.00 -15.26 6.38
CA SER A 365 24.81 -16.31 5.76
C SER A 365 25.60 -17.16 6.74
N ASP A 366 25.82 -16.68 7.97
CA ASP A 366 26.71 -17.33 8.89
C ASP A 366 25.91 -17.96 10.02
N GLY A 367 26.03 -19.27 10.10
CA GLY A 367 25.50 -20.11 11.17
C GLY A 367 26.16 -19.84 12.52
N ASP A 368 26.27 -18.57 12.90
CA ASP A 368 26.85 -18.15 14.16
C ASP A 368 25.92 -18.56 15.31
N PRO A 369 26.45 -19.22 16.35
CA PRO A 369 25.66 -19.60 17.52
C PRO A 369 25.07 -18.36 18.22
N LEU A 370 23.78 -18.45 18.54
CA LEU A 370 23.06 -17.45 19.34
C LEU A 370 23.15 -17.81 20.82
N ASN A 371 23.56 -16.85 21.65
CA ASN A 371 23.67 -17.04 23.09
C ASN A 371 22.31 -16.81 23.79
N GLN A 372 21.60 -15.77 23.38
CA GLN A 372 20.37 -15.34 24.01
C GLN A 372 19.44 -14.67 23.00
N ILE A 373 18.13 -14.90 23.16
CA ILE A 373 17.11 -14.22 22.38
C ILE A 373 16.11 -13.58 23.34
N SER A 374 15.83 -12.30 23.16
CA SER A 374 14.82 -11.59 23.94
C SER A 374 13.72 -11.07 23.03
N THR A 375 12.48 -11.11 23.51
CA THR A 375 11.31 -10.59 22.80
C THR A 375 10.66 -9.50 23.63
N TYR A 376 10.16 -8.46 22.97
CA TYR A 376 9.60 -7.28 23.61
C TYR A 376 8.12 -7.17 23.28
N VAL A 377 7.35 -6.94 24.33
CA VAL A 377 5.90 -6.96 24.31
C VAL A 377 5.36 -5.80 25.13
N LEU A 378 4.40 -5.03 24.61
CA LEU A 378 3.78 -3.96 25.40
C LEU A 378 3.05 -4.55 26.62
N SER A 379 3.17 -3.92 27.79
CA SER A 379 2.66 -4.49 29.05
C SER A 379 1.14 -4.69 29.07
N ASN A 380 0.40 -4.04 28.17
CA ASN A 380 -1.05 -4.17 28.02
C ASN A 380 -1.48 -5.28 27.04
N ASN A 381 -0.55 -5.98 26.37
CA ASN A 381 -0.87 -7.05 25.42
C ASN A 381 0.26 -8.08 25.35
N ASP A 382 0.28 -9.05 26.27
CA ASP A 382 1.33 -10.06 26.40
C ASP A 382 1.43 -11.06 25.22
N LYS A 383 0.46 -11.07 24.31
CA LYS A 383 0.45 -11.95 23.13
C LYS A 383 1.17 -11.37 21.92
N GLU A 384 1.46 -10.08 21.94
CA GLU A 384 1.92 -9.35 20.76
C GLU A 384 3.39 -8.95 20.87
N HIS A 385 4.25 -9.82 20.35
CA HIS A 385 5.69 -9.58 20.29
C HIS A 385 5.99 -8.71 19.08
N LEU A 386 6.60 -7.55 19.33
CA LEU A 386 6.81 -6.50 18.34
C LEU A 386 8.28 -6.34 17.94
N LEU A 387 9.19 -6.73 18.83
CA LEU A 387 10.63 -6.62 18.64
C LEU A 387 11.31 -7.87 19.20
N ILE A 388 12.36 -8.33 18.51
CA ILE A 388 13.27 -9.38 18.92
C ILE A 388 14.66 -8.76 19.06
N LYS A 389 15.38 -9.10 20.11
CA LYS A 389 16.81 -8.90 20.27
C LYS A 389 17.50 -10.25 20.13
N LEU A 390 18.41 -10.36 19.18
CA LEU A 390 19.30 -11.49 18.99
C LEU A 390 20.68 -11.13 19.56
N THR A 391 21.17 -11.91 20.51
CA THR A 391 22.48 -11.75 21.14
C THR A 391 23.41 -12.87 20.67
N LYS A 392 24.47 -12.54 19.95
CA LYS A 392 25.51 -13.49 19.53
C LYS A 392 26.42 -13.89 20.71
N GLU A 393 27.18 -14.97 20.55
CA GLU A 393 28.18 -15.40 21.56
C GLU A 393 29.25 -14.34 21.86
N ASP A 394 29.63 -13.53 20.86
CA ASP A 394 30.58 -12.42 21.04
C ASP A 394 29.99 -11.22 21.79
N GLY A 395 28.71 -11.26 22.15
CA GLY A 395 27.97 -10.20 22.84
C GLY A 395 27.33 -9.16 21.91
N THR A 396 27.45 -9.30 20.59
CA THR A 396 26.84 -8.39 19.63
C THR A 396 25.32 -8.55 19.60
N ASN A 397 24.61 -7.42 19.67
CA ASN A 397 23.14 -7.37 19.70
C ASN A 397 22.55 -6.90 18.37
N TYR A 398 21.55 -7.61 17.86
CA TYR A 398 20.75 -7.22 16.71
C TYR A 398 19.28 -7.10 17.09
N TYR A 399 18.63 -6.02 16.66
CA TYR A 399 17.22 -5.80 16.91
C TYR A 399 16.43 -5.97 15.63
N LEU A 400 15.43 -6.84 15.67
CA LEU A 400 14.51 -7.09 14.57
C LEU A 400 13.10 -6.72 15.02
N TYR A 401 12.43 -5.85 14.29
CA TYR A 401 11.02 -5.56 14.54
C TYR A 401 10.13 -6.38 13.61
N ARG A 402 8.93 -6.70 14.09
CA ARG A 402 7.96 -7.48 13.34
C ARG A 402 7.56 -6.68 12.10
N TYR A 403 7.82 -7.24 10.93
CA TYR A 403 7.68 -6.53 9.67
C TYR A 403 6.41 -6.94 8.93
N SER A 404 6.08 -8.23 8.95
CA SER A 404 4.82 -8.73 8.43
C SER A 404 3.78 -8.95 9.52
N LYS A 405 2.51 -8.85 9.12
CA LYS A 405 1.33 -9.05 9.97
C LYS A 405 1.25 -10.47 10.54
N ASP A 406 1.66 -11.43 9.73
CA ASP A 406 1.67 -12.85 10.07
C ASP A 406 2.91 -13.29 10.88
N GLY A 407 3.87 -12.38 11.09
CA GLY A 407 5.09 -12.63 11.84
C GLY A 407 6.12 -13.54 11.15
N SER A 408 5.98 -13.78 9.84
CA SER A 408 7.00 -14.49 9.03
C SER A 408 8.23 -13.62 8.71
N GLN A 409 8.04 -12.32 8.51
CA GLN A 409 9.09 -11.38 8.16
C GLN A 409 9.41 -10.45 9.33
N TRP A 410 10.70 -10.30 9.60
CA TRP A 410 11.21 -9.43 10.64
C TRP A 410 12.34 -8.58 10.08
N ARG A 411 12.33 -7.27 10.30
CA ARG A 411 13.31 -6.37 9.71
C ARG A 411 14.24 -5.81 10.77
N GLN A 412 15.51 -5.67 10.43
CA GLN A 412 16.47 -5.04 11.34
C GLN A 412 16.15 -3.55 11.56
N VAL A 413 16.14 -3.14 12.83
CA VAL A 413 15.90 -1.74 13.23
C VAL A 413 17.05 -0.87 12.70
N GLY A 414 16.70 0.11 11.86
CA GLY A 414 17.61 1.15 11.38
C GLY A 414 17.29 2.52 12.00
N LEU A 415 18.05 3.54 11.57
CA LEU A 415 17.88 4.93 12.05
C LEU A 415 16.57 5.55 11.55
N ASP A 416 16.10 5.16 10.38
CA ASP A 416 14.78 5.48 9.86
C ASP A 416 13.69 5.13 10.86
N CYS A 417 13.69 3.91 11.36
CA CYS A 417 12.66 3.41 12.27
C CYS A 417 12.64 4.23 13.58
N LEU A 418 13.81 4.62 14.09
CA LEU A 418 13.96 5.44 15.29
C LEU A 418 13.45 6.87 15.05
N THR A 419 13.82 7.46 13.92
CA THR A 419 13.38 8.82 13.53
C THR A 419 11.86 8.87 13.39
N HIS A 420 11.25 7.86 12.75
CA HIS A 420 9.80 7.74 12.63
C HIS A 420 9.10 7.57 13.99
N ALA A 421 9.76 6.94 14.97
CA ALA A 421 9.25 6.84 16.33
C ALA A 421 9.44 8.14 17.16
N GLY A 422 9.98 9.21 16.55
CA GLY A 422 10.25 10.48 17.22
C GLY A 422 11.40 10.39 18.23
N ILE A 423 12.34 9.46 18.00
CA ILE A 423 13.53 9.27 18.83
C ILE A 423 14.65 10.09 18.19
N ASN A 424 15.26 10.99 18.96
CA ASN A 424 16.39 11.79 18.48
C ASN A 424 17.54 10.86 18.11
N VAL A 425 18.15 11.03 16.94
CA VAL A 425 19.27 10.22 16.43
C VAL A 425 20.56 11.04 16.27
N GLU A 426 20.56 12.31 16.67
CA GLU A 426 21.70 13.23 16.51
C GLU A 426 22.93 12.83 17.35
N ASP A 427 22.75 12.06 18.42
CA ASP A 427 23.81 11.66 19.37
C ASP A 427 24.63 10.43 18.95
N LEU A 428 24.45 9.92 17.72
CA LEU A 428 25.10 8.68 17.25
C LEU A 428 26.59 8.82 16.90
N THR A 429 27.20 10.01 17.03
CA THR A 429 28.61 10.20 16.63
C THR A 429 29.55 9.37 17.51
N GLY A 430 30.06 8.26 16.96
CA GLY A 430 31.11 7.43 17.58
C GLY A 430 30.65 6.15 18.28
N THR A 431 29.36 5.80 18.24
CA THR A 431 28.79 4.60 18.90
C THR A 431 28.21 3.65 17.86
N SER A 432 28.34 2.32 18.03
CA SER A 432 27.70 1.37 17.10
C SER A 432 26.18 1.39 17.22
N LEU A 433 25.46 1.06 16.14
CA LEU A 433 23.99 1.03 16.14
C LEU A 433 23.45 0.08 17.22
N SER A 434 24.13 -1.05 17.41
CA SER A 434 23.81 -2.05 18.44
C SER A 434 23.78 -1.45 19.85
N GLN A 435 24.84 -0.73 20.24
CA GLN A 435 24.97 -0.08 21.55
C GLN A 435 23.94 1.04 21.73
N TYR A 436 23.65 1.78 20.67
CA TYR A 436 22.62 2.82 20.71
C TYR A 436 21.23 2.24 20.97
N LEU A 437 20.89 1.14 20.29
CA LEU A 437 19.61 0.45 20.47
C LEU A 437 19.47 -0.16 21.87
N ASP A 438 20.55 -0.70 22.45
CA ASP A 438 20.55 -1.11 23.87
C ASP A 438 20.13 0.04 24.78
N ALA A 439 20.67 1.25 24.58
CA ALA A 439 20.30 2.43 25.35
C ALA A 439 18.84 2.85 25.12
N VAL A 440 18.39 2.89 23.85
CA VAL A 440 16.98 3.19 23.49
C VAL A 440 16.00 2.29 24.23
N MET A 441 16.33 0.99 24.35
CA MET A 441 15.49 -0.03 24.99
C MET A 441 15.56 -0.05 26.53
N THR A 442 16.15 0.95 27.18
CA THR A 442 16.16 1.07 28.66
C THR A 442 15.14 2.05 29.25
N GLY A 443 14.38 2.78 28.43
CA GLY A 443 13.43 3.79 28.91
C GLY A 443 12.23 4.06 28.00
N ASP A 444 11.66 5.27 28.10
CA ASP A 444 10.44 5.69 27.37
C ASP A 444 10.62 5.64 25.84
N SER A 445 11.85 5.79 25.33
CA SER A 445 12.16 5.65 23.91
C SER A 445 11.85 4.24 23.39
N GLY A 446 12.13 3.19 24.17
CA GLY A 446 11.77 1.81 23.82
C GLY A 446 10.25 1.62 23.75
N ARG A 447 9.49 2.25 24.67
CA ARG A 447 8.02 2.26 24.63
C ARG A 447 7.52 2.93 23.35
N LYS A 448 8.05 4.11 23.02
CA LYS A 448 7.69 4.85 21.79
C LYS A 448 7.98 4.04 20.52
N LEU A 449 9.13 3.36 20.47
CA LEU A 449 9.49 2.48 19.36
C LEU A 449 8.48 1.34 19.20
N LEU A 450 8.15 0.64 20.29
CA LEU A 450 7.17 -0.45 20.27
C LEU A 450 5.76 0.03 19.90
N GLU A 451 5.32 1.18 20.42
CA GLU A 451 4.05 1.80 20.05
C GLU A 451 4.02 2.16 18.56
N CYS A 452 5.10 2.73 18.03
CA CYS A 452 5.25 3.04 16.62
C CYS A 452 5.14 1.76 15.77
N ILE A 453 5.92 0.71 16.08
CA ILE A 453 5.86 -0.58 15.38
C ILE A 453 4.44 -1.15 15.41
N LYS A 454 3.77 -1.14 16.57
CA LYS A 454 2.38 -1.61 16.70
C LYS A 454 1.42 -0.84 15.80
N LEU A 455 1.52 0.49 15.78
CA LEU A 455 0.69 1.35 14.93
C LEU A 455 0.89 1.04 13.46
N GLN A 456 2.12 0.72 13.03
CA GLN A 456 2.36 0.41 11.63
C GLN A 456 1.73 -0.92 11.19
N ILE A 457 1.79 -1.94 12.05
CA ILE A 457 1.33 -3.31 11.71
C ILE A 457 -0.20 -3.45 11.87
N ASN A 458 -0.79 -2.76 12.85
CA ASN A 458 -2.21 -2.94 13.22
C ASN A 458 -3.11 -1.79 12.74
N SER A 459 -2.84 -1.21 11.58
CA SER A 459 -3.66 -0.10 11.04
C SER A 459 -4.58 -0.52 9.88
N ILE A 460 -5.77 0.08 9.87
CA ILE A 460 -6.69 0.20 8.74
C ILE A 460 -6.48 1.57 8.10
N PHE A 461 -6.42 1.61 6.77
CA PHE A 461 -6.18 2.84 6.01
C PHE A 461 -7.52 3.43 5.57
N VAL A 462 -7.69 4.73 5.72
CA VAL A 462 -8.91 5.42 5.36
C VAL A 462 -8.54 6.61 4.49
N ILE A 463 -9.02 6.62 3.26
CA ILE A 463 -8.85 7.74 2.33
C ILE A 463 -10.10 8.61 2.46
N LEU A 464 -9.98 9.77 3.12
CA LEU A 464 -11.13 10.59 3.50
C LEU A 464 -11.81 11.26 2.31
N ASP A 465 -11.08 11.58 1.24
CA ASP A 465 -11.59 12.26 0.06
C ASP A 465 -12.25 11.33 -0.98
N LYS A 466 -12.26 10.02 -0.73
CA LYS A 466 -12.96 9.06 -1.57
C LYS A 466 -14.46 9.07 -1.28
N LYS A 467 -15.25 9.33 -2.32
CA LYS A 467 -16.73 9.24 -2.32
C LYS A 467 -17.25 7.96 -2.98
N LEU A 468 -16.36 7.13 -3.50
CA LEU A 468 -16.61 5.86 -4.17
C LEU A 468 -15.75 4.78 -3.53
N ASN A 469 -16.09 3.51 -3.77
CA ASN A 469 -15.33 2.36 -3.31
C ASN A 469 -13.83 2.50 -3.64
N TYR A 470 -13.01 2.10 -2.67
CA TYR A 470 -11.57 1.97 -2.83
C TYR A 470 -11.10 0.70 -2.13
N ASP A 471 -10.02 0.13 -2.66
CA ASP A 471 -9.52 -1.16 -2.21
C ASP A 471 -8.00 -1.16 -1.95
N HIS A 472 -7.43 -2.36 -1.83
CA HIS A 472 -6.01 -2.57 -1.64
C HIS A 472 -5.14 -1.84 -2.67
N SER A 473 -5.56 -1.82 -3.94
CA SER A 473 -4.81 -1.21 -5.05
C SER A 473 -4.71 0.32 -4.90
N ASP A 474 -5.77 0.97 -4.42
CA ASP A 474 -5.77 2.40 -4.16
C ASP A 474 -4.75 2.77 -3.06
N ILE A 475 -4.56 1.90 -2.07
CA ILE A 475 -3.69 2.16 -0.91
C ILE A 475 -2.25 1.78 -1.17
N GLU A 476 -2.00 0.79 -2.03
CA GLU A 476 -0.64 0.33 -2.36
C GLU A 476 0.24 1.48 -2.83
N HIS A 477 -0.32 2.39 -3.63
CA HIS A 477 0.36 3.60 -4.06
C HIS A 477 0.57 4.64 -2.95
N LEU A 478 -0.29 4.68 -1.92
CA LEU A 478 -0.20 5.65 -0.81
C LEU A 478 0.91 5.31 0.17
N VAL A 479 1.09 4.02 0.44
CA VAL A 479 2.10 3.53 1.40
C VAL A 479 3.40 3.12 0.73
N ALA A 480 3.50 3.29 -0.59
CA ALA A 480 4.72 3.03 -1.37
C ALA A 480 5.92 3.86 -0.88
N ASP A 481 5.67 5.03 -0.28
CA ASP A 481 6.68 5.88 0.36
C ASP A 481 6.80 5.63 1.88
N GLU A 482 5.78 5.06 2.54
CA GLU A 482 5.86 4.61 3.95
C GLU A 482 6.70 3.32 4.10
N LYS A 483 7.71 3.11 3.23
CA LYS A 483 8.55 1.93 3.31
C LYS A 483 9.23 1.86 4.69
N PRO A 484 9.34 0.67 5.29
CA PRO A 484 8.90 -0.60 4.73
C PRO A 484 7.68 -1.18 5.49
N THR A 485 7.27 -0.60 6.61
CA THR A 485 6.52 -1.25 7.70
C THR A 485 5.05 -1.64 7.42
N THR A 486 4.49 -1.26 6.29
CA THR A 486 3.04 -1.21 6.13
C THR A 486 2.50 -2.33 5.25
N GLN A 487 2.28 -3.52 5.80
CA GLN A 487 1.48 -4.54 5.11
C GLN A 487 0.00 -4.12 5.11
N ILE A 488 -0.51 -3.77 3.94
CA ILE A 488 -1.90 -3.33 3.73
C ILE A 488 -2.78 -4.58 3.87
N SER A 489 -3.76 -4.55 4.78
CA SER A 489 -4.83 -5.57 4.77
C SER A 489 -5.64 -5.42 3.49
N ASP A 490 -6.38 -6.45 3.05
CA ASP A 490 -7.41 -6.23 2.03
C ASP A 490 -8.36 -5.16 2.57
N ASN A 491 -8.29 -3.97 1.97
CA ASN A 491 -8.88 -2.78 2.55
C ASN A 491 -9.95 -2.24 1.61
N SER A 492 -11.00 -3.04 1.44
CA SER A 492 -12.19 -2.67 0.67
C SER A 492 -13.10 -1.83 1.55
N ILE A 493 -13.19 -0.54 1.26
CA ILE A 493 -14.10 0.38 1.95
C ILE A 493 -15.04 0.97 0.91
N ASP A 494 -16.33 0.97 1.22
CA ASP A 494 -17.39 1.50 0.37
C ASP A 494 -18.04 2.73 1.02
N PRO A 495 -17.62 3.96 0.66
CA PRO A 495 -18.28 5.19 1.09
C PRO A 495 -19.71 5.28 0.52
N LYS A 496 -20.69 5.47 1.40
CA LYS A 496 -22.12 5.61 1.04
C LYS A 496 -22.62 7.00 1.37
N ASP A 497 -23.31 7.65 0.43
CA ASP A 497 -23.99 8.92 0.68
C ASP A 497 -25.15 8.71 1.66
N GLU A 498 -25.03 9.26 2.86
CA GLU A 498 -26.02 9.21 3.95
C GLU A 498 -26.66 10.60 4.17
N THR A 499 -26.63 11.46 3.14
CA THR A 499 -27.16 12.82 3.23
C THR A 499 -28.68 12.82 3.33
N ASP A 500 -29.20 12.97 4.55
CA ASP A 500 -30.61 13.29 4.78
C ASP A 500 -30.93 14.72 4.34
N ARG A 501 -31.65 14.85 3.22
CA ARG A 501 -32.02 16.14 2.60
C ARG A 501 -32.96 17.00 3.45
N THR A 502 -33.52 16.46 4.53
CA THR A 502 -34.39 17.20 5.46
C THR A 502 -33.63 17.85 6.60
N ASN A 503 -32.37 17.44 6.82
CA ASN A 503 -31.54 17.85 7.94
C ASN A 503 -30.95 19.27 7.74
N THR A 504 -30.45 19.89 8.83
CA THR A 504 -29.99 21.29 8.78
C THR A 504 -28.77 21.46 7.87
N CYS A 505 -27.79 20.55 7.92
CA CYS A 505 -26.58 20.65 7.11
C CYS A 505 -26.86 20.51 5.60
N ALA A 506 -27.76 19.60 5.21
CA ALA A 506 -28.11 19.39 3.82
C ALA A 506 -28.86 20.59 3.22
N LYS A 507 -29.69 21.27 4.02
CA LYS A 507 -30.34 22.55 3.63
C LYS A 507 -29.30 23.65 3.35
N GLU A 508 -28.19 23.65 4.08
CA GLU A 508 -27.06 24.56 3.89
C GLU A 508 -26.04 24.07 2.81
N GLY A 509 -26.36 22.98 2.11
CA GLY A 509 -25.57 22.48 0.98
C GLY A 509 -24.47 21.47 1.31
N TYR A 510 -24.37 20.99 2.56
CA TYR A 510 -23.38 19.98 2.96
C TYR A 510 -23.85 18.55 2.66
N THR A 511 -22.91 17.67 2.36
CA THR A 511 -23.14 16.22 2.15
C THR A 511 -22.31 15.40 3.12
N VAL A 512 -22.76 14.18 3.41
CA VAL A 512 -22.08 13.26 4.33
C VAL A 512 -21.98 11.86 3.74
N TYR A 513 -20.80 11.27 3.85
CA TYR A 513 -20.52 9.90 3.40
C TYR A 513 -20.14 9.04 4.60
N LYS A 514 -20.77 7.87 4.73
CA LYS A 514 -20.41 6.85 5.72
C LYS A 514 -19.42 5.88 5.11
N HIS A 515 -18.26 5.71 5.75
CA HIS A 515 -17.24 4.75 5.35
C HIS A 515 -17.45 3.46 6.15
N ASP A 516 -17.84 2.38 5.47
CA ASP A 516 -18.01 1.07 6.09
C ASP A 516 -16.66 0.39 6.33
N LEU A 517 -16.29 0.21 7.60
CA LEU A 517 -15.03 -0.39 8.02
C LEU A 517 -15.19 -1.88 8.43
N THR A 518 -16.39 -2.46 8.34
CA THR A 518 -16.65 -3.81 8.88
C THR A 518 -15.83 -4.88 8.15
N GLN A 519 -15.90 -4.93 6.81
CA GLN A 519 -15.17 -5.91 6.01
C GLN A 519 -13.63 -5.85 6.21
N PRO A 520 -12.96 -4.68 6.08
CA PRO A 520 -11.51 -4.62 6.21
C PRO A 520 -11.04 -4.96 7.63
N VAL A 521 -11.86 -4.68 8.65
CA VAL A 521 -11.59 -5.05 10.03
C VAL A 521 -11.72 -6.56 10.26
N GLU A 522 -12.77 -7.20 9.75
CA GLU A 522 -12.94 -8.65 9.89
C GLU A 522 -11.76 -9.40 9.28
N LEU A 523 -11.36 -9.00 8.07
CA LEU A 523 -10.20 -9.55 7.37
C LEU A 523 -8.90 -9.28 8.14
N ALA A 524 -8.74 -8.08 8.69
CA ALA A 524 -7.60 -7.74 9.53
C ALA A 524 -7.56 -8.61 10.81
N LYS A 525 -8.67 -8.71 11.56
CA LYS A 525 -8.77 -9.53 12.79
C LYS A 525 -8.45 -11.01 12.52
N GLN A 526 -8.96 -11.58 11.41
CA GLN A 526 -8.68 -12.96 11.00
C GLN A 526 -7.19 -13.20 10.70
N LYS A 527 -6.54 -12.25 9.99
CA LYS A 527 -5.12 -12.37 9.61
C LYS A 527 -4.16 -12.06 10.75
N LEU A 528 -4.53 -11.15 11.65
CA LEU A 528 -3.61 -10.53 12.61
C LEU A 528 -3.60 -11.18 14.00
N ASN A 529 -4.64 -11.95 14.35
CA ASN A 529 -4.84 -12.45 15.72
C ASN A 529 -4.68 -11.33 16.78
N THR A 530 -5.09 -10.10 16.44
CA THR A 530 -5.04 -8.91 17.31
C THR A 530 -6.44 -8.48 17.72
N SER A 531 -6.57 -8.01 18.95
CA SER A 531 -7.82 -7.47 19.48
C SER A 531 -7.98 -5.96 19.24
N GLN A 532 -6.90 -5.26 18.83
CA GLN A 532 -6.89 -3.81 18.71
C GLN A 532 -6.32 -3.38 17.36
N LEU A 533 -7.14 -2.64 16.60
CA LEU A 533 -6.78 -2.02 15.33
C LEU A 533 -6.80 -0.50 15.46
N TYR A 534 -5.97 0.17 14.67
CA TYR A 534 -5.85 1.63 14.59
C TYR A 534 -6.34 2.13 13.23
N LEU A 535 -6.72 3.40 13.17
CA LEU A 535 -7.13 4.06 11.93
C LEU A 535 -6.05 5.06 11.51
N LYS A 536 -5.57 4.91 10.27
CA LYS A 536 -4.70 5.89 9.60
C LYS A 536 -5.48 6.61 8.52
N PHE A 537 -5.42 7.94 8.52
CA PHE A 537 -6.19 8.77 7.62
C PHE A 537 -5.31 9.39 6.54
N TYR A 538 -5.84 9.46 5.34
CA TYR A 538 -5.18 10.01 4.17
C TYR A 538 -6.11 10.98 3.43
N LEU A 539 -5.52 12.01 2.85
CA LEU A 539 -6.11 12.83 1.79
C LEU A 539 -5.31 12.58 0.53
N ASN A 540 -5.91 11.89 -0.44
CA ASN A 540 -5.21 11.45 -1.64
C ASN A 540 -3.88 10.77 -1.27
N THR A 541 -2.73 11.27 -1.72
CA THR A 541 -1.40 10.69 -1.47
C THR A 541 -0.74 11.14 -0.16
N ARG A 542 -1.43 11.89 0.69
CA ARG A 542 -0.84 12.47 1.90
C ARG A 542 -1.51 11.94 3.17
N LYS A 543 -0.68 11.52 4.11
CA LYS A 543 -1.11 11.11 5.44
C LYS A 543 -1.51 12.32 6.27
N ILE A 544 -2.61 12.17 7.00
CA ILE A 544 -3.08 13.13 7.99
C ILE A 544 -2.63 12.69 9.38
N GLU A 545 -2.06 13.63 10.12
CA GLU A 545 -1.78 13.47 11.53
C GLU A 545 -2.88 14.11 12.37
N LEU A 546 -3.40 13.35 13.33
CA LEU A 546 -4.39 13.85 14.27
C LEU A 546 -3.69 14.39 15.50
N HIS A 547 -4.14 15.54 15.99
CA HIS A 547 -3.63 16.14 17.22
C HIS A 547 -4.77 16.43 18.20
N ASP A 548 -4.50 16.20 19.48
CA ASP A 548 -5.32 16.77 20.54
C ASP A 548 -4.86 18.22 20.77
N ASN A 549 -5.81 19.15 20.85
CA ASN A 549 -5.54 20.58 21.06
C ASN A 549 -5.89 21.04 22.49
N LYS A 550 -6.02 20.11 23.44
CA LYS A 550 -6.17 20.46 24.85
C LYS A 550 -4.93 21.19 25.37
N LEU A 551 -5.17 22.36 25.97
CA LEU A 551 -4.20 23.08 26.82
C LEU A 551 -2.87 23.50 26.14
N GLY A 552 -2.88 23.77 24.83
CA GLY A 552 -1.71 24.34 24.14
C GLY A 552 -0.57 23.35 23.88
N THR A 553 -0.75 22.07 24.19
CA THR A 553 0.17 21.00 23.82
C THR A 553 -0.37 20.24 22.61
N THR A 554 0.27 20.37 21.44
CA THR A 554 -0.12 19.65 20.22
C THR A 554 0.42 18.22 20.23
N LYS A 555 -0.15 17.34 21.05
CA LYS A 555 0.24 15.92 21.07
C LYS A 555 -0.46 15.18 19.94
N GLN A 556 0.32 14.49 19.11
CA GLN A 556 -0.22 13.56 18.11
C GLN A 556 -1.03 12.46 18.80
N THR A 557 -2.18 12.12 18.23
CA THR A 557 -3.11 11.12 18.74
C THR A 557 -3.49 10.12 17.65
N TYR A 558 -3.94 8.94 18.05
CA TYR A 558 -4.32 7.86 17.15
C TYR A 558 -5.71 7.35 17.54
N LEU A 559 -6.52 7.03 16.54
CA LEU A 559 -7.86 6.46 16.77
C LEU A 559 -7.79 4.95 16.69
N THR A 560 -8.46 4.30 17.65
CA THR A 560 -8.64 2.86 17.64
C THR A 560 -9.98 2.51 17.03
N TYR A 561 -9.99 1.49 16.19
CA TYR A 561 -11.21 0.92 15.64
C TYR A 561 -12.10 0.35 16.77
N SER A 562 -13.42 0.48 16.60
CA SER A 562 -14.45 -0.04 17.50
C SER A 562 -15.69 -0.40 16.70
N ASP A 563 -16.24 -1.58 16.93
CA ASP A 563 -17.41 -2.11 16.21
C ASP A 563 -18.70 -1.28 16.47
N THR A 564 -18.70 -0.37 17.46
CA THR A 564 -19.82 0.51 17.78
C THR A 564 -19.74 1.88 17.12
N ASN A 565 -18.63 2.18 16.44
CA ASN A 565 -18.32 3.52 15.95
C ASN A 565 -18.34 3.57 14.43
N ASP A 566 -19.24 4.37 13.88
CA ASP A 566 -19.26 4.70 12.47
C ASP A 566 -18.26 5.82 12.13
N LEU A 567 -17.74 5.78 10.91
CA LEU A 567 -16.94 6.86 10.33
C LEU A 567 -17.76 7.63 9.30
N TYR A 568 -18.00 8.92 9.56
CA TYR A 568 -18.69 9.84 8.65
C TYR A 568 -17.74 10.92 8.17
N VAL A 569 -17.76 11.26 6.88
CA VAL A 569 -16.95 12.32 6.28
C VAL A 569 -17.86 13.35 5.62
N TYR A 570 -17.66 14.62 5.95
CA TYR A 570 -18.50 15.72 5.49
C TYR A 570 -17.82 16.53 4.37
N PHE A 571 -18.60 16.92 3.37
CA PHE A 571 -18.16 17.71 2.22
C PHE A 571 -19.10 18.90 1.98
N TYR A 572 -18.63 19.89 1.22
CA TYR A 572 -19.52 20.90 0.65
C TYR A 572 -20.00 20.48 -0.73
N GLY A 573 -21.32 20.50 -0.96
CA GLY A 573 -21.91 20.12 -2.24
C GLY A 573 -21.57 18.69 -2.68
N HIS A 574 -21.78 18.40 -3.96
CA HIS A 574 -21.40 17.12 -4.56
C HIS A 574 -20.07 17.21 -5.35
N LYS A 575 -19.65 18.42 -5.74
CA LYS A 575 -18.47 18.64 -6.60
C LYS A 575 -17.19 19.00 -5.85
N ASP A 576 -17.25 19.69 -4.70
CA ASP A 576 -16.01 19.99 -3.96
C ASP A 576 -15.39 18.67 -3.46
N PRO A 577 -14.16 18.34 -3.89
CA PRO A 577 -13.51 17.08 -3.53
C PRO A 577 -12.94 17.10 -2.11
N ARG A 578 -12.87 18.26 -1.44
CA ARG A 578 -12.21 18.42 -0.14
C ARG A 578 -13.11 17.98 1.01
N PRO A 579 -12.69 17.01 1.83
CA PRO A 579 -13.31 16.76 3.12
C PRO A 579 -13.20 18.00 4.03
N LEU A 580 -14.29 18.36 4.68
CA LEU A 580 -14.32 19.49 5.62
C LEU A 580 -14.06 19.03 7.06
N LEU A 581 -14.63 17.89 7.43
CA LEU A 581 -14.34 17.20 8.69
C LEU A 581 -14.68 15.72 8.55
N PHE A 582 -14.22 14.92 9.50
CA PHE A 582 -14.76 13.58 9.70
C PHE A 582 -15.15 13.37 11.17
N CYS A 583 -16.02 12.41 11.38
CA CYS A 583 -16.60 12.06 12.66
C CYS A 583 -16.41 10.57 12.92
N TYR A 584 -15.89 10.24 14.10
CA TYR A 584 -15.65 8.88 14.51
C TYR A 584 -15.86 8.74 16.02
N GLY A 585 -16.70 7.78 16.43
CA GLY A 585 -17.02 7.55 17.85
C GLY A 585 -17.58 8.80 18.56
N GLY A 586 -18.39 9.59 17.86
CA GLY A 586 -18.98 10.83 18.37
C GLY A 586 -18.02 12.02 18.48
N SER A 587 -16.74 11.84 18.16
CA SER A 587 -15.76 12.93 18.10
C SER A 587 -15.57 13.40 16.66
N ALA A 588 -15.41 14.71 16.48
CA ALA A 588 -15.17 15.33 15.18
C ALA A 588 -13.72 15.81 15.04
N TYR A 589 -13.16 15.65 13.85
CA TYR A 589 -11.79 16.03 13.50
C TYR A 589 -11.82 16.84 12.22
N ARG A 590 -11.08 17.96 12.21
CA ARG A 590 -11.08 18.91 11.09
C ARG A 590 -9.66 19.45 10.85
N PRO A 591 -9.37 20.02 9.67
CA PRO A 591 -8.14 20.75 9.44
C PRO A 591 -7.98 21.89 10.45
N ASN A 592 -6.75 22.11 10.90
CA ASN A 592 -6.43 23.18 11.84
C ASN A 592 -6.49 24.56 11.19
N SER A 593 -5.97 24.66 9.96
CA SER A 593 -5.87 25.87 9.15
C SER A 593 -5.89 25.49 7.66
N LYS A 594 -5.83 26.49 6.76
CA LYS A 594 -5.70 26.26 5.32
C LYS A 594 -4.33 25.63 4.98
N GLU A 595 -3.29 26.08 5.66
CA GLU A 595 -1.90 25.65 5.46
C GLU A 595 -1.67 24.23 5.99
N ASP A 596 -2.33 23.88 7.09
CA ASP A 596 -2.26 22.55 7.72
C ASP A 596 -3.21 21.52 7.05
N TYR A 597 -4.00 21.92 6.05
CA TYR A 597 -5.12 21.14 5.54
C TYR A 597 -4.73 19.71 5.13
N GLU A 598 -3.58 19.54 4.47
CA GLU A 598 -3.13 18.24 3.95
C GLU A 598 -2.27 17.42 4.93
N SER A 599 -1.99 17.93 6.13
CA SER A 599 -1.03 17.31 7.06
C SER A 599 -1.55 17.19 8.49
N LYS A 600 -2.25 18.20 9.02
CA LYS A 600 -2.53 18.30 10.45
C LYS A 600 -3.99 18.63 10.73
N TRP A 601 -4.66 17.67 11.36
CA TRP A 601 -6.06 17.78 11.77
C TRP A 601 -6.19 17.72 13.27
N VAL A 602 -7.14 18.49 13.82
CA VAL A 602 -7.36 18.62 15.25
C VAL A 602 -8.77 18.17 15.63
N LYS A 603 -8.89 17.60 16.82
CA LYS A 603 -10.21 17.32 17.40
C LYS A 603 -10.94 18.63 17.71
N ASP A 604 -12.21 18.72 17.32
CA ASP A 604 -13.07 19.84 17.70
C ASP A 604 -13.85 19.53 18.98
N GLU A 605 -13.43 20.12 20.09
CA GLU A 605 -14.05 19.89 21.41
C GLU A 605 -15.46 20.49 21.54
N ASN A 606 -15.89 21.35 20.61
CA ASN A 606 -17.24 21.92 20.65
C ASN A 606 -18.29 20.95 20.09
N ILE A 607 -17.88 19.99 19.26
CA ILE A 607 -18.79 19.03 18.63
C ILE A 607 -18.94 17.82 19.53
N LYS A 608 -20.08 17.75 20.23
CA LYS A 608 -20.42 16.62 21.12
C LYS A 608 -21.15 15.49 20.41
N LYS A 609 -21.80 15.81 19.29
CA LYS A 609 -22.55 14.88 18.45
C LYS A 609 -22.32 15.22 16.99
N CYS A 610 -22.10 14.19 16.19
CA CYS A 610 -21.86 14.29 14.75
C CYS A 610 -23.14 14.06 13.95
N VAL A 611 -24.24 14.70 14.35
CA VAL A 611 -25.55 14.50 13.75
C VAL A 611 -26.13 15.86 13.38
N CYS A 612 -26.55 16.02 12.12
CA CYS A 612 -27.13 17.25 11.60
C CYS A 612 -28.63 17.42 11.92
N GLN A 613 -29.08 17.01 13.11
CA GLN A 613 -30.48 17.09 13.53
C GLN A 613 -30.74 18.34 14.40
N ASP A 614 -31.69 19.17 13.97
CA ASP A 614 -32.27 20.32 14.69
C ASP A 614 -31.29 21.08 15.61
N ASN A 615 -31.62 21.23 16.90
CA ASN A 615 -30.85 22.02 17.87
C ASN A 615 -29.46 21.41 18.18
N ASP A 616 -29.29 20.10 18.01
CA ASP A 616 -28.02 19.40 18.26
C ASP A 616 -27.03 19.56 17.10
N GLY A 617 -27.51 19.89 15.89
CA GLY A 617 -26.68 20.05 14.68
C GLY A 617 -25.99 21.41 14.54
N LYS A 618 -26.28 22.38 15.41
CA LYS A 618 -25.74 23.76 15.28
C LYS A 618 -24.23 23.84 15.43
N ASP A 619 -23.65 23.08 16.36
CA ASP A 619 -22.20 23.09 16.60
C ASP A 619 -21.45 22.47 15.41
N LEU A 620 -21.99 21.37 14.86
CA LEU A 620 -21.46 20.72 13.66
C LEU A 620 -21.55 21.64 12.44
N LEU A 621 -22.72 22.26 12.20
CA LEU A 621 -22.89 23.22 11.12
C LEU A 621 -21.95 24.43 11.27
N SER A 622 -21.80 24.97 12.47
CA SER A 622 -20.88 26.08 12.74
C SER A 622 -19.43 25.71 12.43
N ALA A 623 -19.02 24.47 12.74
CA ALA A 623 -17.70 23.99 12.41
C ALA A 623 -17.49 23.78 10.91
N LEU A 624 -18.50 23.26 10.21
CA LEU A 624 -18.52 23.13 8.75
C LEU A 624 -18.35 24.49 8.07
N ILE A 625 -19.16 25.48 8.47
CA ILE A 625 -19.10 26.86 7.97
C ILE A 625 -17.72 27.45 8.20
N ARG A 626 -17.14 27.25 9.39
CA ARG A 626 -15.80 27.78 9.71
C ARG A 626 -14.71 27.15 8.83
N VAL A 627 -14.77 25.86 8.54
CA VAL A 627 -13.80 25.20 7.65
C VAL A 627 -13.93 25.73 6.23
N VAL A 628 -15.16 25.83 5.70
CA VAL A 628 -15.42 26.47 4.40
C VAL A 628 -14.91 27.91 4.39
N GLY A 629 -15.12 28.66 5.47
CA GLY A 629 -14.71 30.05 5.65
C GLY A 629 -13.23 30.27 5.32
N PHE A 630 -12.34 29.53 5.99
CA PHE A 630 -10.91 29.70 5.75
C PHE A 630 -10.37 28.95 4.51
N LEU A 631 -11.11 27.97 3.98
CA LEU A 631 -10.72 27.29 2.74
C LEU A 631 -11.07 28.10 1.48
N ASN A 632 -12.15 28.88 1.53
CA ASN A 632 -12.73 29.59 0.39
C ASN A 632 -12.67 31.12 0.54
N VAL A 633 -11.54 31.64 1.03
CA VAL A 633 -11.36 33.06 1.30
C VAL A 633 -11.52 33.92 0.04
N VAL A 634 -12.34 34.95 0.11
CA VAL A 634 -12.48 35.99 -0.91
C VAL A 634 -11.51 37.13 -0.61
N GLU A 635 -10.69 37.49 -1.59
CA GLU A 635 -9.71 38.57 -1.47
C GLU A 635 -10.17 39.78 -2.27
N LEU A 636 -10.64 40.83 -1.59
CA LEU A 636 -11.23 42.00 -2.24
C LEU A 636 -10.24 42.76 -3.12
N LYS A 637 -8.95 42.79 -2.73
CA LYS A 637 -7.86 43.42 -3.50
C LYS A 637 -7.50 42.60 -4.74
N GLN A 638 -7.76 41.29 -4.72
CA GLN A 638 -7.44 40.40 -5.84
C GLN A 638 -8.41 40.63 -7.00
N THR A 639 -8.09 41.66 -7.77
CA THR A 639 -8.88 42.18 -8.88
C THR A 639 -8.16 42.01 -10.23
N GLY A 640 -7.16 41.13 -10.25
CA GLY A 640 -6.24 40.89 -11.37
C GLY A 640 -5.07 41.87 -11.36
N ASP A 641 -4.00 41.56 -10.60
CA ASP A 641 -2.88 42.49 -10.40
C ASP A 641 -1.64 42.12 -11.25
N SER A 642 -1.11 43.13 -11.94
CA SER A 642 0.33 43.47 -11.97
C SER A 642 1.35 42.91 -12.97
N THR A 643 1.04 42.20 -14.07
CA THR A 643 2.13 41.91 -15.07
C THR A 643 1.87 41.95 -16.58
N GLU A 644 0.64 41.93 -17.12
CA GLU A 644 0.48 42.06 -18.58
C GLU A 644 -0.71 42.94 -18.99
N GLY A 645 -0.39 44.17 -19.44
CA GLY A 645 -1.18 44.87 -20.46
C GLY A 645 -2.62 45.27 -20.14
N GLN A 646 -2.95 45.68 -18.91
CA GLN A 646 -4.22 46.36 -18.65
C GLN A 646 -4.33 47.59 -19.56
N LYS A 647 -5.30 47.59 -20.49
CA LYS A 647 -5.75 48.81 -21.17
C LYS A 647 -6.64 49.64 -20.22
N SER A 648 -6.14 49.91 -19.02
CA SER A 648 -6.80 50.76 -18.04
C SER A 648 -7.07 52.12 -18.68
N GLY A 649 -8.28 52.67 -18.46
CA GLY A 649 -8.71 53.94 -19.06
C GLY A 649 -9.26 53.88 -20.50
N THR A 650 -9.39 52.70 -21.12
CA THR A 650 -9.96 52.58 -22.50
C THR A 650 -11.34 51.93 -22.57
N GLU A 651 -11.77 51.24 -21.52
CA GLU A 651 -13.12 50.67 -21.44
C GLU A 651 -14.16 51.76 -21.25
N ASP A 652 -15.36 51.59 -21.84
CA ASP A 652 -16.44 52.55 -21.73
C ASP A 652 -17.19 52.41 -20.37
N PRO A 653 -17.83 53.49 -19.88
CA PRO A 653 -18.77 53.43 -18.76
C PRO A 653 -20.00 52.55 -19.07
N GLU A 654 -20.67 52.06 -18.02
CA GLU A 654 -21.89 51.23 -18.13
C GLU A 654 -21.76 49.95 -18.96
N THR A 655 -20.55 49.42 -19.13
CA THR A 655 -20.29 48.14 -19.81
C THR A 655 -19.91 47.02 -18.87
N GLU A 656 -20.16 45.79 -19.28
CA GLU A 656 -19.55 44.61 -18.64
C GLU A 656 -18.09 44.47 -19.05
N GLY A 657 -17.26 44.08 -18.10
CA GLY A 657 -15.85 43.81 -18.31
C GLY A 657 -15.67 42.58 -19.19
N LYS A 658 -14.74 42.67 -20.15
CA LYS A 658 -14.39 41.53 -21.01
C LYS A 658 -13.37 40.59 -20.37
N GLN A 659 -12.65 41.08 -19.37
CA GLN A 659 -11.61 40.32 -18.68
C GLN A 659 -12.20 39.52 -17.52
N VAL A 660 -11.64 38.33 -17.34
CA VAL A 660 -11.96 37.40 -16.26
C VAL A 660 -10.65 37.13 -15.52
N TYR A 661 -10.66 37.29 -14.20
CA TYR A 661 -9.49 37.07 -13.35
C TYR A 661 -9.75 35.87 -12.43
N PRO A 662 -9.35 34.66 -12.83
CA PRO A 662 -9.40 33.51 -11.95
C PRO A 662 -8.23 33.55 -10.95
N TYR A 663 -8.45 33.07 -9.73
CA TYR A 663 -7.37 32.75 -8.81
C TYR A 663 -7.63 31.44 -8.07
N SER A 664 -6.56 30.67 -7.87
CA SER A 664 -6.61 29.39 -7.17
C SER A 664 -6.67 29.61 -5.67
N LEU A 665 -7.69 29.05 -5.02
CA LEU A 665 -7.78 28.98 -3.56
C LEU A 665 -6.82 27.92 -3.02
N GLN A 666 -6.80 26.77 -3.67
CA GLN A 666 -6.04 25.60 -3.26
C GLN A 666 -5.97 24.63 -4.44
N ARG A 667 -4.79 24.03 -4.62
CA ARG A 667 -4.62 22.86 -5.50
C ARG A 667 -4.87 21.59 -4.69
N PHE A 668 -5.84 20.80 -5.09
CA PHE A 668 -6.22 19.54 -4.43
C PHE A 668 -6.48 18.46 -5.48
N ASN A 669 -5.92 17.25 -5.30
CA ASN A 669 -6.01 16.14 -6.26
C ASN A 669 -5.66 16.54 -7.70
N SER A 670 -4.59 17.33 -7.85
CA SER A 670 -4.12 17.89 -9.12
C SER A 670 -5.06 18.90 -9.81
N ASN A 671 -6.16 19.30 -9.16
CA ASN A 671 -7.10 20.30 -9.65
C ASN A 671 -7.01 21.58 -8.83
N ASP A 672 -7.11 22.73 -9.48
CA ASP A 672 -7.23 24.01 -8.81
C ASP A 672 -8.70 24.31 -8.52
N ILE A 673 -9.00 24.66 -7.27
CA ILE A 673 -10.33 25.14 -6.88
C ILE A 673 -10.30 26.66 -7.01
N ILE A 674 -11.09 27.20 -7.94
CA ILE A 674 -10.93 28.58 -8.42
C ILE A 674 -12.08 29.46 -7.95
N ILE A 675 -11.75 30.72 -7.61
CA ILE A 675 -12.68 31.84 -7.62
C ILE A 675 -12.47 32.64 -8.91
N LYS A 676 -13.57 32.93 -9.58
CA LYS A 676 -13.62 33.76 -10.78
C LYS A 676 -14.04 35.17 -10.41
N VAL A 677 -13.26 36.14 -10.84
CA VAL A 677 -13.58 37.56 -10.71
C VAL A 677 -13.92 38.14 -12.07
N THR A 678 -15.10 38.74 -12.18
CA THR A 678 -15.49 39.58 -13.32
C THR A 678 -15.70 41.02 -12.85
N HIS A 679 -15.82 41.96 -13.77
CA HIS A 679 -16.12 43.34 -13.40
C HIS A 679 -17.22 43.97 -14.26
N LYS A 680 -17.84 45.02 -13.74
CA LYS A 680 -18.76 45.88 -14.47
C LYS A 680 -18.43 47.34 -14.20
N ASN A 681 -18.33 48.13 -15.27
CA ASN A 681 -18.13 49.56 -15.19
C ASN A 681 -19.49 50.24 -15.04
N LYS A 682 -19.56 51.21 -14.14
CA LYS A 682 -20.67 52.15 -13.97
C LYS A 682 -20.23 53.52 -14.45
N LYS A 683 -20.95 54.59 -14.11
CA LYS A 683 -20.56 55.96 -14.50
C LYS A 683 -19.30 56.40 -13.75
N CYS A 684 -19.26 56.16 -12.44
CA CYS A 684 -18.14 56.59 -11.58
C CYS A 684 -17.45 55.47 -10.82
N HIS A 685 -17.94 54.23 -10.95
CA HIS A 685 -17.51 53.12 -10.13
C HIS A 685 -17.27 51.86 -10.96
N ARG A 686 -16.32 51.04 -10.54
CA ARG A 686 -16.18 49.66 -11.02
C ARG A 686 -16.59 48.72 -9.90
N VAL A 687 -17.44 47.76 -10.21
CA VAL A 687 -17.74 46.65 -9.31
C VAL A 687 -16.99 45.42 -9.76
N TYR A 688 -16.22 44.82 -8.85
CA TYR A 688 -15.63 43.49 -9.03
C TYR A 688 -16.53 42.46 -8.36
N ILE A 689 -16.82 41.39 -9.08
CA ILE A 689 -17.80 40.37 -8.73
C ILE A 689 -17.06 39.04 -8.62
N HIS A 690 -16.92 38.55 -7.39
CA HIS A 690 -16.29 37.27 -7.06
C HIS A 690 -17.37 36.19 -7.04
N LYS A 691 -17.17 35.10 -7.78
CA LYS A 691 -18.03 33.91 -7.78
C LYS A 691 -17.16 32.65 -7.71
N PRO A 692 -17.65 31.57 -7.08
CA PRO A 692 -16.94 30.31 -7.17
C PRO A 692 -16.93 29.85 -8.63
N ASP A 693 -15.81 29.33 -9.12
CA ASP A 693 -15.72 28.70 -10.45
C ASP A 693 -15.61 27.17 -10.31
N GLY A 694 -15.06 26.71 -9.18
CA GLY A 694 -14.87 25.29 -8.89
C GLY A 694 -13.71 24.70 -9.68
N ILE A 695 -13.74 23.37 -9.89
CA ILE A 695 -12.75 22.64 -10.72
C ILE A 695 -13.18 22.53 -12.19
N ASP A 696 -14.47 22.70 -12.48
CA ASP A 696 -15.08 22.49 -13.80
C ASP A 696 -15.53 23.79 -14.49
N GLY A 697 -15.37 24.93 -13.82
CA GLY A 697 -15.77 26.25 -14.33
C GLY A 697 -17.29 26.50 -14.33
N LEU A 698 -18.05 25.68 -13.61
CA LEU A 698 -19.53 25.77 -13.59
C LEU A 698 -20.11 26.37 -12.30
N SER A 699 -19.28 26.69 -11.29
CA SER A 699 -19.70 27.23 -9.99
C SER A 699 -20.58 26.29 -9.12
N GLU A 700 -21.20 25.26 -9.70
CA GLU A 700 -22.14 24.37 -9.02
C GLU A 700 -21.46 23.52 -7.94
N GLY A 701 -22.05 23.45 -6.75
CA GLY A 701 -21.50 22.65 -5.65
C GLY A 701 -20.33 23.29 -4.92
N TYR A 702 -20.12 24.60 -5.09
CA TYR A 702 -19.11 25.41 -4.39
C TYR A 702 -19.75 26.65 -3.75
N THR A 703 -19.12 27.17 -2.68
CA THR A 703 -19.51 28.40 -1.98
C THR A 703 -18.28 29.22 -1.67
N LEU A 704 -18.46 30.53 -1.54
CA LEU A 704 -17.46 31.43 -1.01
C LEU A 704 -17.43 31.32 0.53
N GLY A 705 -16.29 31.72 1.11
CA GLY A 705 -16.03 31.69 2.55
C GLY A 705 -15.74 33.09 3.12
N ASP A 706 -14.77 33.17 4.01
CA ASP A 706 -14.39 34.40 4.71
C ASP A 706 -13.94 35.48 3.73
N ILE A 707 -14.18 36.74 4.07
CA ILE A 707 -13.85 37.86 3.19
C ILE A 707 -12.74 38.68 3.83
N LYS A 708 -11.65 38.87 3.08
CA LYS A 708 -10.50 39.67 3.50
C LYS A 708 -10.17 40.71 2.45
N TYR A 709 -9.55 41.80 2.88
CA TYR A 709 -8.98 42.76 1.93
C TYR A 709 -7.89 42.10 1.07
N ASP A 710 -6.90 41.51 1.73
CA ASP A 710 -5.69 40.93 1.15
C ASP A 710 -5.17 39.86 2.13
N SER A 711 -4.97 38.63 1.67
CA SER A 711 -4.48 37.54 2.53
C SER A 711 -3.03 37.69 2.97
N GLY A 712 -2.25 38.58 2.34
CA GLY A 712 -0.85 38.86 2.71
C GLY A 712 -0.65 39.79 3.91
N SER A 713 -1.72 40.35 4.49
CA SER A 713 -1.64 41.32 5.61
C SER A 713 -1.84 40.65 6.97
N THR A 714 -0.99 40.98 7.95
CA THR A 714 -1.04 40.46 9.34
C THR A 714 -2.05 41.17 10.25
N HIS A 715 -2.81 42.15 9.75
CA HIS A 715 -3.81 42.90 10.52
C HIS A 715 -5.22 42.31 10.32
N ASP A 716 -6.12 42.45 11.32
CA ASP A 716 -7.56 42.09 11.21
C ASP A 716 -8.21 42.97 10.12
N ASN A 717 -8.15 42.47 8.87
CA ASN A 717 -8.60 43.14 7.65
C ASN A 717 -9.78 42.41 6.99
N GLY A 718 -10.60 41.74 7.81
CA GLY A 718 -11.71 40.91 7.38
C GLY A 718 -13.08 41.57 7.51
N LEU A 719 -14.00 41.19 6.63
CA LEU A 719 -15.43 41.43 6.78
C LEU A 719 -16.04 40.22 7.48
N LYS A 720 -16.67 40.45 8.65
CA LYS A 720 -17.34 39.40 9.44
C LYS A 720 -18.84 39.44 9.15
N TYR A 721 -19.39 38.32 8.71
CA TYR A 721 -20.83 38.10 8.53
C TYR A 721 -21.30 36.91 9.37
N GLN A 722 -22.60 36.81 9.65
CA GLN A 722 -23.18 35.79 10.53
C GLN A 722 -24.14 34.82 9.84
N SER A 723 -24.46 35.03 8.55
CA SER A 723 -25.35 34.14 7.82
C SER A 723 -24.77 32.73 7.74
N SER A 724 -25.60 31.72 7.97
CA SER A 724 -25.28 30.32 7.68
C SER A 724 -25.52 29.93 6.23
N ASP A 725 -26.30 30.73 5.51
CA ASP A 725 -26.68 30.48 4.12
C ASP A 725 -25.43 30.45 3.21
N PRO A 726 -25.43 29.65 2.12
CA PRO A 726 -24.34 29.63 1.15
C PRO A 726 -24.04 30.99 0.49
N LEU A 727 -22.82 31.51 0.68
CA LEU A 727 -22.35 32.73 0.04
C LEU A 727 -21.99 32.46 -1.42
N SER A 728 -22.74 33.07 -2.34
CA SER A 728 -22.63 32.78 -3.77
C SER A 728 -21.92 33.85 -4.59
N THR A 729 -22.05 35.11 -4.17
CA THR A 729 -21.42 36.25 -4.84
C THR A 729 -20.93 37.26 -3.80
N VAL A 730 -19.72 37.79 -4.00
CA VAL A 730 -19.24 38.99 -3.29
C VAL A 730 -18.97 40.08 -4.31
N SER A 731 -19.59 41.24 -4.14
CA SER A 731 -19.41 42.39 -5.02
C SER A 731 -18.74 43.54 -4.28
N ALA A 732 -17.59 44.00 -4.77
CA ALA A 732 -16.82 45.09 -4.18
C ALA A 732 -16.78 46.31 -5.11
N TYR A 733 -17.20 47.46 -4.61
CA TYR A 733 -17.28 48.70 -5.37
C TYR A 733 -16.07 49.60 -5.11
N TYR A 734 -15.43 50.02 -6.20
CA TYR A 734 -14.29 50.92 -6.21
C TYR A 734 -14.61 52.14 -7.05
N HIS A 735 -14.08 53.28 -6.65
CA HIS A 735 -14.22 54.50 -7.45
C HIS A 735 -13.33 54.40 -8.69
N VAL A 736 -13.73 55.04 -9.79
CA VAL A 736 -12.99 55.01 -11.06
C VAL A 736 -11.54 55.49 -10.92
N HIS A 737 -11.24 56.36 -9.95
CA HIS A 737 -9.88 56.84 -9.63
C HIS A 737 -9.17 56.04 -8.53
N ASP A 738 -9.71 54.91 -8.08
CA ASP A 738 -9.07 54.02 -7.10
C ASP A 738 -8.24 52.93 -7.79
N GLN A 739 -7.16 53.34 -8.45
CA GLN A 739 -6.35 52.46 -9.31
C GLN A 739 -5.69 51.29 -8.56
N HIS A 740 -5.46 51.45 -7.25
CA HIS A 740 -4.80 50.45 -6.41
C HIS A 740 -5.76 49.68 -5.52
N HIS A 741 -7.07 49.82 -5.78
CA HIS A 741 -8.14 49.14 -5.05
C HIS A 741 -8.02 49.35 -3.54
N GLU A 742 -7.63 50.55 -3.13
CA GLU A 742 -7.39 50.85 -1.73
C GLU A 742 -8.69 50.91 -0.93
N TYR A 743 -9.80 51.32 -1.55
CA TYR A 743 -11.04 51.63 -0.86
C TYR A 743 -12.22 50.90 -1.51
N PRO A 744 -12.44 49.60 -1.21
CA PRO A 744 -13.72 48.95 -1.46
C PRO A 744 -14.74 49.49 -0.46
N PHE A 745 -15.31 50.66 -0.75
CA PHE A 745 -16.10 51.40 0.22
C PHE A 745 -17.51 50.80 0.43
N LEU A 746 -17.99 50.00 -0.53
CA LEU A 746 -19.17 49.15 -0.43
C LEU A 746 -18.85 47.71 -0.83
N VAL A 747 -19.26 46.76 0.01
CA VAL A 747 -19.23 45.32 -0.26
C VAL A 747 -20.65 44.77 -0.12
N ILE A 748 -21.11 44.02 -1.13
CA ILE A 748 -22.42 43.37 -1.13
C ILE A 748 -22.23 41.86 -1.14
N LEU A 749 -22.88 41.18 -0.21
CA LEU A 749 -22.89 39.73 -0.10
C LEU A 749 -24.22 39.19 -0.61
N GLU A 750 -24.17 38.23 -1.53
CA GLU A 750 -25.35 37.51 -2.03
C GLU A 750 -25.34 36.07 -1.52
N PHE A 751 -26.34 35.73 -0.72
CA PHE A 751 -26.53 34.39 -0.18
C PHE A 751 -27.63 33.67 -0.95
N LYS A 752 -27.40 32.40 -1.30
CA LYS A 752 -28.43 31.53 -1.90
C LYS A 752 -29.32 30.96 -0.82
N VAL A 753 -30.63 31.16 -0.97
CA VAL A 753 -31.66 30.56 -0.10
C VAL A 753 -32.67 29.80 -0.96
N ASN A 754 -33.47 28.93 -0.34
CA ASN A 754 -34.43 28.06 -1.05
C ASN A 754 -35.42 28.81 -1.97
N THR A 755 -35.68 30.10 -1.73
CA THR A 755 -36.64 30.92 -2.48
C THR A 755 -36.01 32.02 -3.33
N GLY A 756 -34.68 32.04 -3.49
CA GLY A 756 -33.97 33.06 -4.28
C GLY A 756 -32.64 33.46 -3.65
N SER A 757 -32.34 34.76 -3.63
CA SER A 757 -31.14 35.30 -3.00
C SER A 757 -31.49 36.32 -1.93
N THR A 758 -30.74 36.31 -0.83
CA THR A 758 -30.74 37.40 0.15
C THR A 758 -29.47 38.23 0.01
N TYR A 759 -29.54 39.51 0.37
CA TYR A 759 -28.44 40.46 0.18
C TYR A 759 -28.09 41.17 1.47
N GLU A 760 -26.81 41.23 1.79
CA GLU A 760 -26.29 42.04 2.88
C GLU A 760 -25.34 43.11 2.33
N TYR A 761 -25.45 44.32 2.87
CA TYR A 761 -24.69 45.49 2.43
C TYR A 761 -23.74 45.90 3.55
N TYR A 762 -22.47 46.09 3.21
CA TYR A 762 -21.42 46.43 4.16
C TYR A 762 -20.68 47.66 3.68
N LYS A 763 -20.60 48.68 4.54
CA LYS A 763 -19.80 49.88 4.28
C LYS A 763 -18.45 49.80 4.96
N LEU A 764 -17.42 50.35 4.31
CA LEU A 764 -16.13 50.54 4.96
C LEU A 764 -16.32 51.41 6.20
N LYS A 765 -15.75 51.01 7.33
CA LYS A 765 -15.99 51.69 8.62
C LYS A 765 -15.35 53.07 8.67
N GLU A 766 -14.13 53.18 8.16
CA GLU A 766 -13.37 54.43 8.13
C GLU A 766 -12.26 54.36 7.07
N LYS A 767 -11.89 55.52 6.52
CA LYS A 767 -10.80 55.62 5.55
C LYS A 767 -9.50 55.08 6.15
N GLY A 768 -8.84 54.17 5.44
CA GLY A 768 -7.54 53.60 5.82
C GLY A 768 -7.60 52.36 6.71
N LYS A 769 -8.73 52.07 7.38
CA LYS A 769 -8.92 50.75 8.03
C LYS A 769 -9.65 49.81 7.09
N LYS A 770 -9.08 48.62 6.88
CA LYS A 770 -9.66 47.56 6.04
C LYS A 770 -10.71 46.75 6.80
N VAL A 771 -11.72 47.44 7.33
CA VAL A 771 -12.77 46.85 8.17
C VAL A 771 -14.12 47.36 7.71
N TRP A 772 -15.09 46.46 7.54
CA TRP A 772 -16.45 46.78 7.10
C TRP A 772 -17.47 46.53 8.20
N ILE A 773 -18.52 47.33 8.21
CA ILE A 773 -19.67 47.20 9.10
C ILE A 773 -20.92 46.97 8.28
N LYS A 774 -21.79 46.06 8.76
CA LYS A 774 -23.08 45.79 8.14
C LYS A 774 -23.94 47.05 8.21
N MET A 775 -24.53 47.44 7.09
CA MET A 775 -25.47 48.55 7.01
C MET A 775 -26.83 48.09 7.51
N GLU A 776 -27.46 48.90 8.36
CA GLU A 776 -28.75 48.56 8.96
C GLU A 776 -29.85 49.50 8.47
N GLU A 777 -31.03 48.96 8.14
CA GLU A 777 -32.20 49.73 7.73
C GLU A 777 -32.64 50.80 8.73
N ARG A 778 -32.25 50.67 10.00
CA ARG A 778 -32.55 51.68 11.03
C ARG A 778 -31.67 52.93 10.89
N PHE A 779 -30.40 52.76 10.56
CA PHE A 779 -29.40 53.83 10.59
C PHE A 779 -29.01 54.33 9.19
N ASP A 780 -29.02 53.43 8.21
CA ASP A 780 -28.54 53.68 6.85
C ASP A 780 -29.69 53.75 5.83
N LYS A 781 -30.94 53.87 6.27
CA LYS A 781 -32.17 53.76 5.45
C LYS A 781 -32.11 54.52 4.13
N ASP A 782 -31.71 55.79 4.18
CA ASP A 782 -31.74 56.68 3.01
C ASP A 782 -30.68 56.29 1.98
N ILE A 783 -29.47 55.94 2.44
CA ILE A 783 -28.39 55.45 1.58
C ILE A 783 -28.75 54.05 1.03
N LEU A 784 -29.25 53.14 1.87
CA LEU A 784 -29.68 51.81 1.45
C LEU A 784 -30.78 51.85 0.40
N LYS A 785 -31.76 52.76 0.55
CA LYS A 785 -32.82 52.96 -0.45
C LYS A 785 -32.24 53.36 -1.82
N LYS A 786 -31.21 54.23 -1.83
CA LYS A 786 -30.50 54.63 -3.06
C LYS A 786 -29.69 53.47 -3.63
N LEU A 787 -28.90 52.78 -2.82
CA LEU A 787 -28.05 51.64 -3.24
C LEU A 787 -28.86 50.46 -3.80
N LYS A 788 -30.10 50.24 -3.32
CA LYS A 788 -31.00 49.19 -3.83
C LYS A 788 -31.72 49.58 -5.13
N SER A 789 -31.68 50.85 -5.53
CA SER A 789 -32.35 51.36 -6.72
C SER A 789 -31.37 51.46 -7.88
N VAL A 790 -31.69 50.84 -9.02
CA VAL A 790 -30.83 50.92 -10.23
C VAL A 790 -30.63 52.37 -10.69
N GLU A 791 -31.66 53.21 -10.58
CA GLU A 791 -31.62 54.61 -10.99
C GLU A 791 -30.78 55.48 -10.04
N ASN A 792 -30.75 55.16 -8.74
CA ASN A 792 -30.13 55.99 -7.70
C ASN A 792 -28.85 55.37 -7.10
N LEU A 793 -28.37 54.25 -7.63
CA LEU A 793 -27.19 53.54 -7.13
C LEU A 793 -25.96 54.47 -7.06
N GLU A 794 -25.70 55.22 -8.12
CA GLU A 794 -24.56 56.16 -8.20
C GLU A 794 -24.64 57.27 -7.15
N ASP A 795 -25.83 57.81 -6.90
CA ASP A 795 -26.02 58.81 -5.85
C ASP A 795 -25.78 58.22 -4.46
N GLY A 796 -26.20 56.96 -4.23
CA GLY A 796 -25.93 56.25 -2.98
C GLY A 796 -24.43 55.96 -2.78
N LEU A 797 -23.71 55.58 -3.84
CA LEU A 797 -22.26 55.36 -3.80
C LEU A 797 -21.52 56.69 -3.54
N TYR A 798 -21.95 57.78 -4.16
CA TYR A 798 -21.42 59.12 -3.94
C TYR A 798 -21.61 59.60 -2.49
N ASP A 799 -22.82 59.42 -1.94
CA ASP A 799 -23.11 59.78 -0.54
C ASP A 799 -22.21 58.99 0.42
N LEU A 800 -22.06 57.69 0.18
CA LEU A 800 -21.24 56.80 1.01
C LEU A 800 -19.75 57.16 0.97
N ARG A 801 -19.20 57.42 -0.23
CA ARG A 801 -17.81 57.86 -0.40
C ARG A 801 -17.57 59.20 0.30
N THR A 802 -18.54 60.11 0.22
CA THR A 802 -18.48 61.44 0.85
C THR A 802 -18.53 61.34 2.37
N GLU A 803 -19.39 60.49 2.93
CA GLU A 803 -19.46 60.19 4.38
C GLU A 803 -18.10 59.70 4.91
N LEU A 804 -17.40 58.88 4.12
CA LEU A 804 -16.09 58.34 4.47
C LEU A 804 -14.90 59.30 4.24
N GLY A 805 -15.14 60.47 3.66
CA GLY A 805 -14.09 61.45 3.37
C GLY A 805 -13.04 60.95 2.36
N ILE A 806 -13.39 59.98 1.52
CA ILE A 806 -12.50 59.47 0.47
C ILE A 806 -12.51 60.48 -0.68
N LYS A 807 -11.34 61.02 -1.03
CA LYS A 807 -11.17 62.01 -2.11
C LYS A 807 -9.98 61.63 -2.97
N PHE A 808 -10.10 61.96 -4.26
CA PHE A 808 -9.05 61.79 -5.26
C PHE A 808 -8.68 63.19 -5.76
N ASP A 809 -7.85 63.88 -4.97
CA ASP A 809 -7.62 65.33 -5.10
C ASP A 809 -6.77 65.73 -6.32
N ASP A 810 -6.18 64.75 -7.03
CA ASP A 810 -5.26 65.01 -8.15
C ASP A 810 -5.59 64.19 -9.41
N LYS A 811 -6.81 64.37 -9.93
CA LYS A 811 -7.37 63.62 -11.08
C LYS A 811 -6.52 63.66 -12.35
N LYS A 812 -5.59 64.62 -12.50
CA LYS A 812 -4.73 64.77 -13.69
C LYS A 812 -3.59 63.75 -13.77
N ASN A 813 -3.20 63.14 -12.64
CA ASN A 813 -2.08 62.19 -12.56
C ASN A 813 -2.51 60.76 -12.24
N ILE A 814 -3.81 60.50 -12.11
CA ILE A 814 -4.34 59.17 -11.79
C ILE A 814 -4.87 58.55 -13.09
N MET A 815 -4.38 57.35 -13.44
CA MET A 815 -4.97 56.60 -14.55
C MET A 815 -6.28 55.95 -14.06
N PRO A 816 -7.43 56.33 -14.63
CA PRO A 816 -8.70 55.78 -14.17
C PRO A 816 -8.84 54.30 -14.57
N LEU A 817 -9.60 53.54 -13.79
CA LEU A 817 -9.87 52.12 -14.04
C LEU A 817 -10.51 51.88 -15.44
N PHE A 818 -11.33 52.83 -15.90
CA PHE A 818 -11.99 52.89 -17.21
C PHE A 818 -12.19 54.36 -17.61
N ARG A 819 -12.73 54.66 -18.80
CA ARG A 819 -12.98 56.05 -19.21
C ARG A 819 -13.90 56.75 -18.20
N ASP A 820 -13.52 57.95 -17.75
CA ASP A 820 -14.23 58.70 -16.70
C ASP A 820 -15.04 59.90 -17.26
N ASP A 821 -15.26 59.95 -18.57
CA ASP A 821 -15.96 61.05 -19.27
C ASP A 821 -17.44 61.18 -18.88
N GLU A 822 -18.06 60.09 -18.45
CA GLU A 822 -19.42 60.09 -17.90
C GLU A 822 -19.47 60.25 -16.38
N CYS A 823 -18.32 60.24 -15.69
CA CYS A 823 -18.29 60.40 -14.24
C CYS A 823 -18.49 61.87 -13.84
N LYS A 824 -19.72 62.22 -13.44
CA LYS A 824 -20.13 63.58 -13.07
C LYS A 824 -20.52 63.69 -11.59
N GLU A 825 -19.61 63.31 -10.69
CA GLU A 825 -19.80 63.57 -9.26
C GLU A 825 -19.82 65.08 -8.95
N GLY A 826 -20.78 65.53 -8.13
CA GLY A 826 -20.83 66.90 -7.63
C GLY A 826 -21.41 67.96 -8.57
N LYS A 827 -21.92 67.60 -9.76
CA LYS A 827 -22.77 68.50 -10.56
C LYS A 827 -24.23 68.21 -10.25
N ILE A 828 -24.78 68.94 -9.29
CA ILE A 828 -26.23 69.04 -9.13
C ILE A 828 -26.79 69.49 -10.49
N ASN A 829 -27.66 68.67 -11.08
CA ASN A 829 -28.53 69.11 -12.16
C ASN A 829 -29.47 70.18 -11.58
N VAL A 830 -29.04 71.44 -11.63
CA VAL A 830 -29.98 72.56 -11.57
C VAL A 830 -30.74 72.48 -12.89
N ALA A 831 -31.88 71.80 -12.88
CA ALA A 831 -32.85 71.93 -13.95
C ALA A 831 -33.20 73.42 -14.06
N VAL A 832 -32.67 74.06 -15.10
CA VAL A 832 -33.17 75.34 -15.57
C VAL A 832 -34.59 75.07 -16.04
N ILE A 833 -35.57 75.32 -15.17
CA ILE A 833 -36.97 75.44 -15.57
C ILE A 833 -37.02 76.74 -16.40
N ALA A 834 -36.83 76.60 -17.70
CA ALA A 834 -37.18 77.63 -18.66
C ALA A 834 -38.70 77.82 -18.55
N GLY A 835 -39.09 78.98 -18.02
CA GLY A 835 -40.50 79.34 -17.87
C GLY A 835 -41.20 79.42 -19.22
N SER A 836 -42.21 78.59 -19.40
CA SER A 836 -43.36 78.92 -20.23
C SER A 836 -44.47 79.43 -19.32
N ALA A 837 -44.66 80.74 -19.31
CA ALA A 837 -45.78 81.40 -18.68
C ALA A 837 -47.09 80.99 -19.38
N VAL A 838 -47.97 80.27 -18.68
CA VAL A 838 -49.43 80.42 -18.82
C VAL A 838 -50.04 80.17 -17.45
N GLY A 839 -50.70 81.19 -16.90
CA GLY A 839 -51.27 81.16 -15.55
C GLY A 839 -52.57 80.38 -15.43
N THR A 840 -52.90 79.96 -14.22
CA THR A 840 -54.10 80.41 -13.49
C THR A 840 -54.02 79.98 -12.02
N ALA A 841 -54.69 80.76 -11.17
CA ALA A 841 -54.67 80.77 -9.72
C ALA A 841 -55.33 79.57 -9.01
N ALA A 842 -54.86 79.25 -7.79
CA ALA A 842 -55.65 79.06 -6.55
C ALA A 842 -54.74 78.49 -5.42
N VAL A 843 -54.39 79.28 -4.38
CA VAL A 843 -55.01 79.32 -3.03
C VAL A 843 -54.54 78.22 -2.05
N VAL A 844 -53.69 78.66 -1.11
CA VAL A 844 -53.64 78.41 0.36
C VAL A 844 -53.49 76.98 0.90
N GLY A 845 -52.44 76.79 1.73
CA GLY A 845 -52.34 75.67 2.68
C GLY A 845 -51.01 75.63 3.44
N THR A 846 -51.01 76.14 4.66
CA THR A 846 -49.92 76.26 5.64
C THR A 846 -49.27 74.93 6.08
N GLY A 847 -47.98 74.95 6.39
CA GLY A 847 -47.32 73.90 7.17
C GLY A 847 -45.81 74.06 7.26
N ALA A 848 -45.33 74.72 8.32
CA ALA A 848 -43.92 74.95 8.59
C ALA A 848 -43.21 73.66 9.03
N THR A 849 -42.03 73.39 8.47
CA THR A 849 -40.95 72.68 9.17
C THR A 849 -39.63 73.37 8.89
N VAL A 850 -38.93 73.68 9.98
CA VAL A 850 -37.67 74.42 10.05
C VAL A 850 -36.55 73.58 9.43
N GLY A 851 -36.03 74.03 8.28
CA GLY A 851 -34.80 73.53 7.69
C GLY A 851 -33.63 74.44 8.03
N VAL A 852 -32.69 73.94 8.82
CA VAL A 852 -31.41 74.58 9.11
C VAL A 852 -30.63 74.76 7.80
N ILE A 853 -30.42 76.01 7.39
CA ILE A 853 -29.49 76.36 6.30
C ILE A 853 -28.08 76.33 6.91
N VAL A 854 -27.30 75.30 6.59
CA VAL A 854 -25.84 75.34 6.77
C VAL A 854 -25.24 75.96 5.51
N SER A 855 -24.86 77.23 5.61
CA SER A 855 -24.03 77.93 4.62
C SER A 855 -22.62 77.33 4.61
N LYS A 856 -22.16 76.85 3.45
CA LYS A 856 -20.75 76.51 3.21
C LYS A 856 -19.96 77.80 3.01
N ASN A 857 -19.06 78.09 3.94
CA ASN A 857 -18.04 79.13 3.82
C ASN A 857 -17.08 78.81 2.66
N LEU A 858 -16.80 79.84 1.85
CA LEU A 858 -15.67 79.89 0.93
C LEU A 858 -14.36 79.82 1.71
N ALA A 859 -13.45 78.95 1.28
CA ALA A 859 -12.08 78.92 1.77
C ALA A 859 -11.24 80.00 1.06
N ALA A 860 -10.52 80.77 1.86
CA ALA A 860 -9.51 81.72 1.44
C ALA A 860 -8.17 81.03 1.13
N GLY A 861 -7.41 81.66 0.24
CA GLY A 861 -5.98 81.49 0.02
C GLY A 861 -5.59 82.29 -1.24
N ALA A 862 -4.53 83.07 -1.32
CA ALA A 862 -3.48 83.48 -0.40
C ALA A 862 -2.78 84.69 -1.05
N ALA A 863 -2.19 85.60 -0.27
CA ALA A 863 -0.97 86.33 -0.64
C ALA A 863 -0.53 87.23 0.53
N ALA A 864 0.56 86.85 1.20
CA ALA A 864 1.34 87.75 2.01
C ALA A 864 2.45 88.34 1.14
N ALA A 865 2.54 89.67 1.09
CA ALA A 865 3.78 90.47 1.17
C ALA A 865 3.55 91.88 0.58
N ALA A 866 3.42 92.87 1.45
CA ALA A 866 4.16 94.14 1.42
C ALA A 866 3.55 95.10 2.45
N ALA A 867 4.34 95.42 3.49
CA ALA A 867 4.18 96.65 4.27
C ALA A 867 4.28 97.86 3.31
N THR A 868 3.70 99.04 3.54
CA THR A 868 3.86 99.91 4.70
C THR A 868 2.89 101.12 4.54
N THR A 869 2.54 101.76 5.66
CA THR A 869 2.31 103.23 5.81
C THR A 869 0.88 103.82 5.65
N ILE A 870 0.23 104.04 6.81
CA ILE A 870 -0.30 105.31 7.36
C ILE A 870 -1.26 106.17 6.50
N ALA A 871 -2.50 106.34 6.99
CA ALA A 871 -3.13 107.60 7.49
C ALA A 871 -4.62 107.76 7.13
N LEU A 872 -5.36 108.06 8.21
CA LEU A 872 -6.66 108.75 8.36
C LEU A 872 -7.94 108.05 7.86
#